data_AF-A0A2N5SSJ2-F1
#
_entry.id   AF-A0A2N5SSJ2-F1
#
_cell.length_a   1.000
_cell.length_b   1.000
_cell.length_c   1.000
_cell.angle_alpha   90.00
_cell.angle_beta   90.00
_cell.angle_gamma   90.00
#
_symmetry.space_group_name_H-M   'P 1'
#
loop_
_entity.id
_entity.type
_entity.pdbx_description
1 polymer ?
#
loop_
_entity_poly.entity_id
_entity_poly.type
_entity_poly.pdbx_seq_one_letter_code
_entity_poly.pdbx_strand_id
1 'polypeptide(L)'
;MTFGHSDANHWSFACWYSDVSHELLPVRSGHRCTLLYQLAIRPDHPRPSAIDFDLQKLLLRTTLENWLRDLANNYSTDVPNHLYHALGTNYSEAPTSPQELRVEDLTRMRALQGLASELPFSIFMALLQKEERGPIRRRTHYAKPKYNSWDTDSVSTDSNHEMDEVAETTYTVKALRTLDRTVISRHFKFDSSMCLAQDLFRRYMEPCHTCTDEDDDEIVHQYFRAALVIVPHERLAEWMARCTTESPEDSDDISGYISDDDSMTGYRCADHNCEDQYFNDCQSALSYLSSIPSAQLTMLNTMCILCISERNRKLGRIDYLKAAFQYSHYTLFQTAGFGHRGDLPFELFDWAMQHPRGLPDEHCTERYHVWIPLLIQGYPSMNDSLKVISKIFEFCRDPANSNSVFSSPEIWAQDVIRRCITNFPAIAKKPTVLDGELIVNSIFDLREPWPETAELIVSVLDQFPRDHALAFLLAMLLQLHIRAKSAGVSIGAIRELYRTLNRRLFNHKRKLCDIITPKEKVPPPGQWRAFYKEPNEKTSADSGLIVHPEALVQHACNLNDLSRDPADFLEPFLEEISARCSTFSGEDMAQLWMPFLYQLIPALNSRSVSLNKPAYQQLTSRFLEQMEHRTVGNRPQVGLNFPAARVSKCPCPECEDLNCFLLKSDASVYQIALPKKRRDHLVGQLATWRIPCNHRTVEIGRPHTLVITKKHGFMDEVAEWKRRRHQLYSCFSEHLHHYLHILLAPDIYNHVRCIVLPP
;
A
#
# COMPACT_ATOMS: atom_id res chain seq x y z
N MET A 1 38.34 -43.40 48.28
CA MET A 1 37.73 -44.72 48.00
C MET A 1 38.62 -45.78 48.62
N THR A 2 38.13 -46.55 49.58
CA THR A 2 38.80 -47.78 50.02
C THR A 2 38.25 -48.92 49.15
N PHE A 3 39.08 -49.41 48.23
CA PHE A 3 38.82 -50.69 47.58
C PHE A 3 38.89 -51.77 48.67
N GLY A 4 37.87 -52.63 48.75
CA GLY A 4 37.74 -53.62 49.81
C GLY A 4 39.01 -54.46 49.96
N HIS A 5 39.42 -54.69 51.21
CA HIS A 5 40.61 -55.45 51.56
C HIS A 5 40.59 -56.84 50.89
N SER A 6 41.52 -57.05 49.96
CA SER A 6 42.10 -58.37 49.72
C SER A 6 43.48 -58.39 50.38
N ASP A 7 43.65 -59.31 51.32
CA ASP A 7 44.88 -59.81 51.96
C ASP A 7 46.14 -58.92 51.94
N ALA A 8 46.56 -58.60 53.17
CA ALA A 8 47.87 -58.09 53.62
C ALA A 8 48.87 -57.59 52.55
N ASN A 9 49.15 -56.28 52.62
CA ASN A 9 50.30 -55.54 52.06
C ASN A 9 50.25 -54.95 50.65
N HIS A 10 49.11 -54.91 49.94
CA HIS A 10 49.00 -54.13 48.71
C HIS A 10 47.86 -53.10 48.75
N TRP A 11 48.21 -51.81 48.73
CA TRP A 11 47.25 -50.74 48.52
C TRP A 11 46.91 -50.67 47.03
N SER A 12 45.70 -51.09 46.67
CA SER A 12 45.16 -50.88 45.33
C SER A 12 44.58 -49.46 45.26
N PHE A 13 45.20 -48.57 44.49
CA PHE A 13 44.69 -47.25 44.21
C PHE A 13 44.23 -47.17 42.76
N ALA A 14 43.11 -46.48 42.52
CA ALA A 14 42.70 -46.05 41.19
C ALA A 14 42.82 -44.52 41.18
N CYS A 15 43.62 -44.00 40.26
CA CYS A 15 43.78 -42.56 40.05
C CYS A 15 42.93 -42.14 38.85
N TRP A 16 42.16 -41.06 39.01
CA TRP A 16 41.47 -40.40 37.90
C TRP A 16 42.14 -39.05 37.68
N TYR A 17 42.58 -38.81 36.46
CA TYR A 17 42.98 -37.49 35.97
C TYR A 17 41.76 -36.77 35.37
N SER A 18 41.24 -35.75 36.06
CA SER A 18 40.03 -35.02 35.66
C SER A 18 40.16 -34.27 34.34
N ASP A 19 41.40 -34.04 33.88
CA ASP A 19 41.70 -33.07 32.83
C ASP A 19 42.15 -33.74 31.52
N VAL A 20 41.90 -35.05 31.36
CA VAL A 20 42.33 -35.83 30.18
C VAL A 20 41.12 -36.16 29.31
N SER A 21 41.06 -35.56 28.11
CA SER A 21 40.20 -36.00 27.02
C SER A 21 40.73 -37.32 26.44
N HIS A 22 39.87 -38.33 26.34
CA HIS A 22 40.22 -39.62 25.73
C HIS A 22 39.41 -39.82 24.45
N GLU A 23 40.06 -40.37 23.42
CA GLU A 23 39.42 -40.76 22.15
C GLU A 23 39.47 -42.28 22.03
N LEU A 24 38.31 -42.92 21.78
CA LEU A 24 38.20 -44.37 21.65
C LEU A 24 38.19 -44.77 20.18
N LEU A 25 39.37 -45.03 19.62
CA LEU A 25 39.50 -45.54 18.25
C LEU A 25 39.16 -47.05 18.16
N PRO A 26 38.70 -47.54 16.98
CA PRO A 26 38.44 -48.96 16.74
C PRO A 26 39.70 -49.81 16.92
N VAL A 27 39.57 -50.95 17.59
CA VAL A 27 40.69 -51.89 17.80
C VAL A 27 41.03 -52.57 16.48
N ARG A 28 42.17 -52.23 15.86
CA ARG A 28 42.62 -52.83 14.60
C ARG A 28 43.13 -54.26 14.75
N SER A 29 43.59 -54.65 15.94
CA SER A 29 43.92 -56.04 16.32
C SER A 29 44.08 -56.17 17.84
N GLY A 30 43.64 -57.28 18.44
CA GLY A 30 43.72 -57.55 19.88
C GLY A 30 42.37 -57.49 20.61
N HIS A 31 42.37 -57.60 21.95
CA HIS A 31 41.17 -57.53 22.79
C HIS A 31 41.26 -56.33 23.74
N ARG A 32 40.20 -55.52 23.83
CA ARG A 32 40.08 -54.45 24.82
C ARG A 32 39.22 -54.92 25.99
N CYS A 33 39.85 -55.14 27.14
CA CYS A 33 39.14 -55.43 28.39
C CYS A 33 38.71 -54.12 29.05
N THR A 34 37.41 -53.96 29.31
CA THR A 34 36.86 -52.79 30.00
C THR A 34 36.32 -53.21 31.37
N LEU A 35 36.75 -52.52 32.42
CA LEU A 35 36.22 -52.67 33.77
C LEU A 35 35.11 -51.65 34.00
N LEU A 36 33.88 -52.11 34.19
CA LEU A 36 32.77 -51.27 34.65
C LEU A 36 32.66 -51.34 36.18
N TYR A 37 32.57 -50.17 36.82
CA TYR A 37 32.29 -50.06 38.25
C TYR A 37 31.03 -49.22 38.47
N GLN A 38 30.14 -49.65 39.37
CA GLN A 38 29.09 -48.79 39.91
C GLN A 38 29.63 -48.04 41.12
N LEU A 39 29.65 -46.71 41.01
CA LEU A 39 30.05 -45.84 42.11
C LEU A 39 28.82 -45.55 42.99
N ALA A 40 28.86 -46.00 44.25
CA ALA A 40 27.85 -45.69 45.25
C ALA A 40 28.45 -44.83 46.37
N ILE A 41 27.76 -43.75 46.74
CA ILE A 41 28.15 -42.87 47.84
C ILE A 41 27.30 -43.24 49.06
N ARG A 42 27.93 -43.41 50.23
CA ARG A 42 27.21 -43.66 51.49
C ARG A 42 26.57 -42.36 51.99
N PRO A 43 25.29 -42.36 52.41
CA PRO A 43 24.57 -41.15 52.82
C PRO A 43 25.07 -40.54 54.15
N ASP A 44 25.82 -41.30 54.96
CA ASP A 44 26.06 -40.96 56.38
C ASP A 44 27.42 -40.25 56.63
N HIS A 45 28.08 -39.76 55.59
CA HIS A 45 29.34 -39.02 55.70
C HIS A 45 29.21 -37.61 55.15
N PRO A 46 29.79 -36.58 55.81
CA PRO A 46 29.80 -35.23 55.30
C PRO A 46 30.48 -35.25 53.93
N ARG A 47 29.78 -34.69 52.93
CA ARG A 47 30.31 -34.53 51.58
C ARG A 47 31.66 -33.81 51.68
N PRO A 48 32.71 -34.24 50.94
CA PRO A 48 33.90 -33.41 50.81
C PRO A 48 33.47 -32.06 50.23
N SER A 49 33.54 -31.01 51.05
CA SER A 49 33.29 -29.63 50.63
C SER A 49 34.53 -29.11 49.91
N ALA A 50 34.35 -28.70 48.65
CA ALA A 50 35.37 -28.03 47.88
C ALA A 50 35.40 -26.55 48.31
N ILE A 51 36.24 -26.21 49.30
CA ILE A 51 36.42 -24.83 49.81
C ILE A 51 36.76 -23.84 48.67
N ASP A 52 37.46 -24.28 47.63
CA ASP A 52 37.75 -23.46 46.44
C ASP A 52 36.51 -23.13 45.59
N PHE A 53 35.50 -24.01 45.59
CA PHE A 53 34.25 -23.80 44.85
C PHE A 53 33.37 -22.73 45.52
N ASP A 54 33.41 -22.64 46.85
CA ASP A 54 32.72 -21.62 47.62
C ASP A 54 33.35 -20.23 47.41
N LEU A 55 34.69 -20.13 47.34
CA LEU A 55 35.39 -18.87 47.04
C LEU A 55 35.10 -18.36 45.63
N GLN A 56 35.12 -19.24 44.62
CA GLN A 56 34.78 -18.87 43.23
C GLN A 56 33.32 -18.43 43.10
N LYS A 57 32.40 -19.12 43.79
CA LYS A 57 30.99 -18.74 43.82
C LYS A 57 30.80 -17.35 44.48
N LEU A 58 31.55 -17.06 45.54
CA LEU A 58 31.53 -15.76 46.22
C LEU A 58 32.01 -14.63 45.28
N LEU A 59 33.12 -14.84 44.58
CA LEU A 59 33.64 -13.86 43.61
C LEU A 59 32.64 -13.58 42.50
N LEU A 60 32.07 -14.63 41.89
CA LEU A 60 31.05 -14.50 40.85
C LEU A 60 29.83 -13.70 41.37
N ARG A 61 29.39 -13.99 42.59
CA ARG A 61 28.30 -13.26 43.23
C ARG A 61 28.64 -11.77 43.38
N THR A 62 29.81 -11.44 43.95
CA THR A 62 30.22 -10.05 44.15
C THR A 62 30.35 -9.29 42.84
N THR A 63 30.85 -9.92 41.77
CA THR A 63 30.93 -9.31 40.44
C THR A 63 29.54 -9.01 39.88
N LEU A 64 28.59 -9.95 39.97
CA LEU A 64 27.22 -9.74 39.52
C LEU A 64 26.50 -8.66 40.34
N GLU A 65 26.71 -8.62 41.66
CA GLU A 65 26.15 -7.56 42.53
C GLU A 65 26.68 -6.17 42.15
N ASN A 66 27.97 -6.04 41.84
CA ASN A 66 28.54 -4.77 41.38
C ASN A 66 27.98 -4.36 40.02
N TRP A 67 27.91 -5.29 39.05
CA TRP A 67 27.31 -5.00 37.74
C TRP A 67 25.85 -4.54 37.85
N LEU A 68 25.03 -5.22 38.66
CA LEU A 68 23.63 -4.83 38.89
C LEU A 68 23.53 -3.46 39.59
N ARG A 69 24.43 -3.14 40.52
CA ARG A 69 24.47 -1.84 41.19
C ARG A 69 24.86 -0.72 40.23
N ASP A 70 25.85 -0.96 39.38
CA ASP A 70 26.32 0.02 38.41
C ASP A 70 25.27 0.29 37.34
N LEU A 71 24.50 -0.73 36.95
CA LEU A 71 23.41 -0.61 35.98
C LEU A 71 22.21 0.20 36.52
N ALA A 72 21.91 0.09 37.81
CA ALA A 72 20.89 0.90 38.47
C ALA A 72 21.28 2.38 38.62
N ASN A 73 22.57 2.71 38.49
CA ASN A 73 23.07 4.07 38.51
C ASN A 73 23.00 4.67 37.09
N ASN A 74 21.92 5.42 36.81
CA ASN A 74 21.62 6.09 35.52
C ASN A 74 22.71 7.03 34.92
N TYR A 75 23.89 7.12 35.51
CA TYR A 75 25.00 7.97 35.07
C TYR A 75 25.95 7.29 34.08
N SER A 76 25.86 5.96 33.89
CA SER A 76 26.76 5.21 33.02
C SER A 76 26.02 4.60 31.84
N THR A 77 26.13 5.23 30.67
CA THR A 77 25.62 4.71 29.39
C THR A 77 26.43 3.52 28.86
N ASP A 78 27.60 3.25 29.44
CA ASP A 78 28.54 2.22 28.98
C ASP A 78 28.39 0.87 29.68
N VAL A 79 27.42 0.72 30.61
CA VAL A 79 27.20 -0.58 31.28
C VAL A 79 26.40 -1.51 30.36
N PRO A 80 26.89 -2.74 30.09
CA PRO A 80 26.17 -3.73 29.27
C PRO A 80 24.79 -4.04 29.82
N ASN A 81 23.76 -3.94 28.99
CA ASN A 81 22.36 -4.22 29.37
C ASN A 81 22.04 -5.72 29.46
N HIS A 82 22.83 -6.58 28.82
CA HIS A 82 22.79 -8.04 28.92
C HIS A 82 24.18 -8.61 28.61
N LEU A 83 24.42 -9.87 28.96
CA LEU A 83 25.71 -10.53 28.75
C LEU A 83 25.55 -11.90 28.09
N TYR A 84 26.40 -12.21 27.11
CA TYR A 84 26.52 -13.55 26.53
C TYR A 84 27.74 -14.29 27.08
N HIS A 85 27.49 -15.47 27.64
CA HIS A 85 28.51 -16.43 28.05
C HIS A 85 28.53 -17.63 27.11
N ALA A 86 29.58 -17.72 26.30
CA ALA A 86 29.75 -18.79 25.34
C ALA A 86 29.98 -20.14 26.02
N LEU A 87 29.25 -21.18 25.60
CA LEU A 87 29.50 -22.52 26.12
C LEU A 87 30.83 -23.08 25.57
N GLY A 88 31.50 -23.89 26.38
CA GLY A 88 32.87 -24.35 26.12
C GLY A 88 32.94 -25.50 25.11
N THR A 89 31.89 -26.30 25.01
CA THR A 89 31.81 -27.44 24.10
C THR A 89 31.31 -27.02 22.72
N ASN A 90 31.92 -27.54 21.65
CA ASN A 90 31.38 -27.45 20.30
C ASN A 90 30.16 -28.39 20.21
N TYR A 91 28.96 -27.83 20.25
CA TYR A 91 27.72 -28.57 20.02
C TYR A 91 27.44 -28.57 18.51
N SER A 92 27.36 -29.75 17.91
CA SER A 92 27.08 -29.93 16.46
C SER A 92 25.67 -29.47 16.08
N GLU A 93 24.75 -29.49 17.04
CA GLU A 93 23.39 -29.00 16.93
C GLU A 93 23.07 -28.16 18.18
N ALA A 94 22.11 -27.26 18.06
CA ALA A 94 21.74 -26.38 19.17
C ALA A 94 21.21 -27.20 20.37
N PRO A 95 21.85 -27.16 21.55
CA PRO A 95 21.32 -27.86 22.71
C PRO A 95 19.96 -27.25 23.07
N THR A 96 18.92 -28.07 22.99
CA THR A 96 17.53 -27.67 23.24
C THR A 96 17.16 -27.81 24.71
N SER A 97 18.01 -28.45 25.51
CA SER A 97 17.78 -28.67 26.92
C SER A 97 19.04 -28.68 27.78
N PRO A 98 18.91 -28.38 29.09
CA PRO A 98 20.03 -28.48 30.04
C PRO A 98 20.63 -29.89 30.13
N GLN A 99 19.88 -30.93 29.75
CA GLN A 99 20.30 -32.32 29.81
C GLN A 99 21.25 -32.70 28.67
N GLU A 100 21.27 -31.91 27.59
CA GLU A 100 22.18 -32.08 26.46
C GLU A 100 23.55 -31.40 26.70
N LEU A 101 23.67 -30.59 27.76
CA LEU A 101 24.90 -29.91 28.11
C LEU A 101 25.94 -30.90 28.67
N ARG A 102 27.21 -30.74 28.26
CA ARG A 102 28.32 -31.46 28.88
C ARG A 102 28.48 -31.03 30.34
N VAL A 103 29.08 -31.91 31.14
CA VAL A 103 29.21 -31.77 32.60
C VAL A 103 29.78 -30.41 33.02
N GLU A 104 30.76 -29.86 32.32
CA GLU A 104 31.33 -28.55 32.65
C GLU A 104 30.33 -27.39 32.43
N ASP A 105 29.68 -27.37 31.26
CA ASP A 105 28.72 -26.33 30.88
C ASP A 105 27.46 -26.42 31.77
N LEU A 106 27.04 -27.64 32.12
CA LEU A 106 25.97 -27.89 33.08
C LEU A 106 26.31 -27.36 34.47
N THR A 107 27.55 -27.55 34.92
CA THR A 107 28.03 -27.04 36.21
C THR A 107 28.02 -25.50 36.24
N ARG A 108 28.50 -24.84 35.17
CA ARG A 108 28.46 -23.37 35.03
C ARG A 108 27.02 -22.85 35.04
N MET A 109 26.14 -23.47 34.27
CA MET A 109 24.72 -23.12 34.22
C MET A 109 24.04 -23.28 35.59
N ARG A 110 24.30 -24.39 36.31
CA ARG A 110 23.75 -24.62 37.66
C ARG A 110 24.25 -23.60 38.69
N ALA A 111 25.50 -23.17 38.59
CA ALA A 111 26.05 -22.14 39.46
C ALA A 111 25.33 -20.79 39.27
N LEU A 112 25.13 -20.38 38.01
CA LEU A 112 24.37 -19.18 37.68
C LEU A 112 22.90 -19.30 38.08
N GLN A 113 22.26 -20.45 37.86
CA GLN A 113 20.87 -20.71 38.25
C GLN A 113 20.67 -20.57 39.76
N GLY A 114 21.62 -21.03 40.58
CA GLY A 114 21.58 -20.82 42.03
C GLY A 114 21.70 -19.35 42.42
N LEU A 115 22.48 -18.55 41.68
CA LEU A 115 22.60 -17.12 41.93
C LEU A 115 21.37 -16.32 41.44
N ALA A 116 20.71 -16.77 40.37
CA ALA A 116 19.49 -16.15 39.85
C ALA A 116 18.31 -16.25 40.83
N SER A 117 18.30 -17.23 41.76
CA SER A 117 17.32 -17.25 42.85
C SER A 117 17.60 -16.23 43.96
N GLU A 118 18.80 -15.65 44.00
CA GLU A 118 19.25 -14.76 45.08
C GLU A 118 19.44 -13.30 44.59
N LEU A 119 19.67 -13.10 43.30
CA LEU A 119 19.95 -11.82 42.67
C LEU A 119 18.95 -11.54 41.53
N PRO A 120 18.62 -10.26 41.24
CA PRO A 120 17.57 -9.90 40.28
C PRO A 120 18.03 -10.00 38.81
N PHE A 121 18.31 -11.20 38.32
CA PHE A 121 18.60 -11.47 36.91
C PHE A 121 18.01 -12.80 36.44
N SER A 122 17.76 -12.90 35.13
CA SER A 122 17.26 -14.09 34.44
C SER A 122 18.31 -14.67 33.50
N ILE A 123 18.23 -15.99 33.26
CA ILE A 123 19.17 -16.72 32.39
C ILE A 123 18.39 -17.40 31.26
N PHE A 124 18.90 -17.29 30.05
CA PHE A 124 18.35 -17.92 28.86
C PHE A 124 19.43 -18.71 28.12
N MET A 125 19.01 -19.64 27.26
CA MET A 125 19.87 -20.35 26.32
C MET A 125 19.69 -19.74 24.94
N ALA A 126 20.77 -19.31 24.31
CA ALA A 126 20.79 -18.75 22.97
C ALA A 126 21.62 -19.61 22.02
N LEU A 127 21.14 -19.73 20.79
CA LEU A 127 21.90 -20.22 19.65
C LEU A 127 22.33 -19.01 18.83
N LEU A 128 23.62 -18.71 18.87
CA LEU A 128 24.23 -17.63 18.10
C LEU A 128 24.63 -18.16 16.72
N GLN A 129 24.38 -17.37 15.69
CA GLN A 129 24.79 -17.62 14.32
C GLN A 129 25.66 -16.46 13.84
N LYS A 130 26.76 -16.81 13.17
CA LYS A 130 27.54 -15.89 12.36
C LYS A 130 27.39 -16.35 10.91
N GLU A 131 27.04 -15.44 10.03
CA GLU A 131 26.95 -15.68 8.60
C GLU A 131 27.96 -14.78 7.88
N GLU A 132 28.79 -15.36 7.03
CA GLU A 132 29.72 -14.66 6.16
C GLU A 132 29.27 -14.87 4.72
N ARG A 133 29.13 -13.78 3.96
CA ARG A 133 28.77 -13.82 2.54
C ARG A 133 29.93 -13.29 1.70
N GLY A 134 30.14 -13.86 0.52
CA GLY A 134 31.17 -13.39 -0.38
C GLY A 134 31.24 -14.15 -1.70
N PRO A 135 32.00 -13.63 -2.68
CA PRO A 135 32.11 -14.25 -3.99
C PRO A 135 32.83 -15.60 -3.93
N ILE A 136 32.40 -16.53 -4.78
CA ILE A 136 33.04 -17.84 -4.92
C ILE A 136 34.43 -17.69 -5.57
N ARG A 137 35.45 -18.27 -4.91
CA ARG A 137 36.82 -18.34 -5.41
C ARG A 137 36.92 -19.26 -6.61
N ARG A 138 36.90 -18.69 -7.81
CA ARG A 138 37.13 -19.44 -9.04
C ARG A 138 38.61 -19.80 -9.16
N ARG A 139 38.95 -21.09 -9.02
CA ARG A 139 40.26 -21.59 -9.46
C ARG A 139 40.38 -21.37 -10.96
N THR A 140 41.25 -20.46 -11.37
CA THR A 140 41.52 -20.20 -12.79
C THR A 140 42.11 -21.45 -13.44
N HIS A 141 41.30 -22.12 -14.27
CA HIS A 141 41.76 -23.23 -15.10
C HIS A 141 42.64 -22.71 -16.25
N TYR A 142 43.87 -22.32 -15.95
CA TYR A 142 44.98 -22.35 -16.93
C TYR A 142 45.73 -23.68 -16.84
N ALA A 143 45.01 -24.80 -16.78
CA ALA A 143 45.58 -26.12 -16.98
C ALA A 143 45.29 -26.56 -18.42
N LYS A 144 46.34 -26.59 -19.26
CA LYS A 144 46.30 -27.04 -20.66
C LYS A 144 45.51 -28.35 -20.81
N PRO A 145 44.64 -28.50 -21.83
CA PRO A 145 43.93 -29.75 -22.06
C PRO A 145 44.93 -30.79 -22.60
N LYS A 146 45.23 -31.81 -21.78
CA LYS A 146 45.80 -33.06 -22.29
C LYS A 146 44.65 -33.97 -22.69
N TYR A 147 44.62 -34.28 -23.98
CA TYR A 147 43.76 -35.30 -24.58
C TYR A 147 43.99 -36.69 -23.95
N ASN A 148 42.91 -37.46 -23.89
CA ASN A 148 42.79 -38.91 -23.66
C ASN A 148 42.90 -39.40 -22.21
N SER A 149 41.80 -39.91 -21.67
CA SER A 149 41.47 -41.34 -21.74
C SER A 149 40.19 -41.59 -20.96
N TRP A 150 39.38 -42.53 -21.46
CA TRP A 150 38.17 -43.02 -20.82
C TRP A 150 38.48 -43.60 -19.45
N ASP A 151 37.87 -43.05 -18.41
CA ASP A 151 37.50 -43.83 -17.22
C ASP A 151 36.30 -43.19 -16.52
N THR A 152 35.28 -44.03 -16.34
CA THR A 152 34.12 -43.82 -15.49
C THR A 152 34.58 -43.70 -14.04
N ASP A 153 34.39 -42.52 -13.46
CA ASP A 153 34.17 -42.39 -12.02
C ASP A 153 33.12 -41.31 -11.79
N SER A 154 32.12 -41.66 -10.99
CA SER A 154 31.16 -40.76 -10.38
C SER A 154 31.89 -39.67 -9.61
N VAL A 155 32.07 -38.50 -10.23
CA VAL A 155 32.53 -37.32 -9.51
C VAL A 155 31.32 -36.81 -8.73
N SER A 156 31.33 -37.07 -7.42
CA SER A 156 30.51 -36.35 -6.45
C SER A 156 30.55 -34.86 -6.79
N THR A 157 29.39 -34.25 -6.93
CA THR A 157 29.16 -32.79 -6.88
C THR A 157 29.48 -32.25 -5.49
N ASP A 158 30.71 -32.50 -5.03
CA ASP A 158 31.32 -31.89 -3.85
C ASP A 158 32.30 -30.84 -4.38
N SER A 159 31.78 -29.88 -5.15
CA SER A 159 32.51 -28.65 -5.42
C SER A 159 32.48 -27.85 -4.12
N ASN A 160 33.48 -28.10 -3.27
CA ASN A 160 33.85 -27.19 -2.19
C ASN A 160 34.20 -25.83 -2.82
N HIS A 161 33.17 -25.01 -3.05
CA HIS A 161 33.30 -23.62 -3.42
C HIS A 161 33.92 -22.92 -2.21
N GLU A 162 35.15 -22.46 -2.32
CA GLU A 162 35.84 -21.71 -1.27
C GLU A 162 35.47 -20.22 -1.46
N MET A 163 35.18 -19.49 -0.38
CA MET A 163 34.94 -18.05 -0.45
C MET A 163 36.27 -17.31 -0.71
N ASP A 164 36.32 -16.37 -1.67
CA ASP A 164 37.55 -15.65 -2.00
C ASP A 164 37.85 -14.56 -0.96
N GLU A 165 36.84 -13.74 -0.66
CA GLU A 165 36.85 -12.71 0.37
C GLU A 165 35.49 -12.61 1.05
N VAL A 166 35.46 -12.22 2.33
CA VAL A 166 34.21 -11.97 3.05
C VAL A 166 33.75 -10.56 2.70
N ALA A 167 32.65 -10.46 1.95
CA ALA A 167 32.02 -9.20 1.58
C ALA A 167 31.17 -8.65 2.74
N GLU A 168 30.40 -9.52 3.39
CA GLU A 168 29.49 -9.15 4.48
C GLU A 168 29.56 -10.17 5.62
N THR A 169 29.45 -9.70 6.86
CA THR A 169 29.32 -10.57 8.05
C THR A 169 28.11 -10.14 8.86
N THR A 170 27.16 -11.04 9.06
CA THR A 170 25.98 -10.80 9.88
C THR A 170 25.99 -11.69 11.12
N TYR A 171 25.52 -11.13 12.24
CA TYR A 171 25.47 -11.77 13.54
C TYR A 171 24.03 -11.83 14.01
N THR A 172 23.51 -13.03 14.21
CA THR A 172 22.10 -13.24 14.58
C THR A 172 21.96 -14.21 15.74
N VAL A 173 20.99 -13.94 16.61
CA VAL A 173 20.51 -14.94 17.56
C VAL A 173 19.41 -15.74 16.86
N LYS A 174 19.75 -16.95 16.42
CA LYS A 174 18.82 -17.84 15.68
C LYS A 174 17.67 -18.29 16.56
N ALA A 175 17.94 -18.62 17.83
CA ALA A 175 16.91 -19.00 18.78
C ALA A 175 17.28 -18.61 20.21
N LEU A 176 16.30 -18.11 20.97
CA LEU A 176 16.39 -17.80 22.38
C LEU A 176 15.34 -18.60 23.15
N ARG A 177 15.78 -19.33 24.18
CA ARG A 177 14.92 -20.21 24.97
C ARG A 177 15.11 -20.00 26.46
N THR A 178 14.05 -20.17 27.21
CA THR A 178 14.10 -20.36 28.67
C THR A 178 14.69 -21.74 29.01
N LEU A 179 15.08 -21.93 30.28
CA LEU A 179 15.65 -23.20 30.76
C LEU A 179 14.66 -24.38 30.69
N ASP A 180 13.35 -24.11 30.65
CA ASP A 180 12.26 -25.07 30.48
C ASP A 180 11.89 -25.34 29.01
N ARG A 181 12.73 -24.89 28.07
CA ARG A 181 12.64 -25.11 26.61
C ARG A 181 11.62 -24.24 25.87
N THR A 182 10.90 -23.35 26.54
CA THR A 182 10.00 -22.38 25.88
C THR A 182 10.79 -21.42 25.00
N VAL A 183 10.33 -21.20 23.77
CA VAL A 183 10.99 -20.27 22.84
C VAL A 183 10.46 -18.86 23.11
N ILE A 184 11.38 -17.91 23.28
CA ILE A 184 11.05 -16.51 23.58
C ILE A 184 11.16 -15.64 22.33
N SER A 185 12.18 -15.88 21.50
CA SER A 185 12.37 -15.18 20.23
C SER A 185 13.31 -15.97 19.31
N ARG A 186 13.23 -15.69 18.01
CA ARG A 186 14.12 -16.21 16.97
C ARG A 186 14.58 -15.07 16.05
N HIS A 187 15.71 -15.27 15.40
CA HIS A 187 16.27 -14.41 14.35
C HIS A 187 16.37 -12.92 14.71
N PHE A 188 16.93 -12.52 15.86
CA PHE A 188 17.19 -11.09 16.17
C PHE A 188 18.67 -10.75 16.10
N LYS A 189 18.98 -9.46 16.07
CA LYS A 189 20.35 -8.94 16.07
C LYS A 189 21.15 -9.45 17.27
N PHE A 190 22.34 -9.99 16.99
CA PHE A 190 23.28 -10.40 18.02
C PHE A 190 24.39 -9.35 18.14
N ASP A 191 24.47 -8.70 19.31
CA ASP A 191 25.53 -7.72 19.60
C ASP A 191 26.75 -8.41 20.22
N SER A 192 27.80 -8.57 19.42
CA SER A 192 29.06 -9.19 19.85
C SER A 192 29.80 -8.41 20.93
N SER A 193 29.52 -7.10 21.09
CA SER A 193 30.15 -6.29 22.15
C SER A 193 29.68 -6.67 23.55
N MET A 194 28.50 -7.31 23.65
CA MET A 194 27.90 -7.78 24.91
C MET A 194 28.45 -9.14 25.36
N CYS A 195 29.53 -9.61 24.75
CA CYS A 195 30.08 -10.94 24.99
C CYS A 195 31.24 -10.92 25.97
N LEU A 196 31.24 -11.88 26.90
CA LEU A 196 32.34 -12.03 27.86
C LEU A 196 33.63 -12.57 27.23
N ALA A 197 33.54 -13.10 26.00
CA ALA A 197 34.68 -13.63 25.25
C ALA A 197 35.04 -12.69 24.10
N GLN A 198 36.34 -12.40 23.96
CA GLN A 198 36.87 -11.46 22.98
C GLN A 198 36.69 -11.91 21.52
N ASP A 199 36.62 -13.23 21.28
CA ASP A 199 36.45 -13.83 19.96
C ASP A 199 35.58 -15.10 20.05
N LEU A 200 34.28 -14.97 19.77
CA LEU A 200 33.31 -16.07 19.92
C LEU A 200 33.44 -17.18 18.88
N PHE A 201 33.82 -16.90 17.65
CA PHE A 201 33.83 -17.91 16.59
C PHE A 201 35.23 -18.39 16.20
N ARG A 202 36.30 -17.84 16.81
CA ARG A 202 37.70 -18.08 16.43
C ARG A 202 38.21 -19.53 16.56
N ARG A 203 37.51 -20.39 17.31
CA ARG A 203 37.83 -21.83 17.41
C ARG A 203 37.23 -22.67 16.28
N TYR A 204 36.39 -22.10 15.43
CA TYR A 204 35.77 -22.76 14.28
C TYR A 204 36.43 -22.22 13.02
N MET A 205 37.35 -23.00 12.43
CA MET A 205 37.99 -22.63 11.17
C MET A 205 37.19 -23.08 9.94
N GLU A 206 36.14 -23.90 10.13
CA GLU A 206 35.32 -24.44 9.05
C GLU A 206 33.83 -24.11 9.30
N PRO A 207 33.08 -23.71 8.26
CA PRO A 207 31.66 -23.41 8.38
C PRO A 207 30.85 -24.69 8.66
N CYS A 208 29.79 -24.55 9.46
CA CYS A 208 28.87 -25.66 9.72
C CYS A 208 28.02 -25.99 8.48
N HIS A 209 27.64 -24.96 7.73
CA HIS A 209 26.89 -25.09 6.48
C HIS A 209 27.40 -24.09 5.43
N THR A 210 27.39 -24.53 4.17
CA THR A 210 27.66 -23.72 3.00
C THR A 210 26.45 -23.77 2.07
N CYS A 211 25.99 -22.62 1.59
CA CYS A 211 24.99 -22.55 0.53
C CYS A 211 25.46 -21.60 -0.58
N THR A 212 25.09 -21.92 -1.81
CA THR A 212 25.45 -21.17 -3.01
C THR A 212 24.18 -20.63 -3.65
N ASP A 213 24.13 -19.34 -3.93
CA ASP A 213 23.06 -18.74 -4.70
C ASP A 213 23.41 -18.90 -6.20
N GLU A 214 22.67 -19.76 -6.92
CA GLU A 214 22.97 -20.12 -8.31
C GLU A 214 22.93 -18.92 -9.27
N ASP A 215 22.21 -17.86 -8.90
CA ASP A 215 22.01 -16.66 -9.71
C ASP A 215 23.08 -15.57 -9.48
N ASP A 216 23.77 -15.54 -8.33
CA ASP A 216 24.62 -14.41 -7.90
C ASP A 216 26.12 -14.74 -7.73
N ASP A 217 26.58 -15.96 -8.05
CA ASP A 217 28.00 -16.38 -7.89
C ASP A 217 28.55 -16.21 -6.44
N GLU A 218 27.67 -16.14 -5.44
CA GLU A 218 28.00 -15.96 -4.02
C GLU A 218 27.91 -17.26 -3.22
N ILE A 219 28.75 -17.36 -2.20
CA ILE A 219 28.68 -18.40 -1.18
C ILE A 219 28.42 -17.79 0.18
N VAL A 220 27.63 -18.50 0.99
CA VAL A 220 27.30 -18.14 2.36
C VAL A 220 27.87 -19.20 3.30
N HIS A 221 28.71 -18.78 4.24
CA HIS A 221 29.28 -19.61 5.29
C HIS A 221 28.57 -19.35 6.62
N GLN A 222 27.99 -20.39 7.23
CA GLN A 222 27.28 -20.27 8.50
C GLN A 222 28.01 -20.99 9.64
N TYR A 223 28.17 -20.31 10.77
CA TYR A 223 28.78 -20.82 11.99
C TYR A 223 27.80 -20.72 13.16
N PHE A 224 27.71 -21.75 13.99
CA PHE A 224 26.81 -21.79 15.14
C PHE A 224 27.56 -21.92 16.46
N ARG A 225 27.06 -21.23 17.49
CA ARG A 225 27.58 -21.37 18.86
C ARG A 225 26.48 -21.21 19.90
N ALA A 226 26.40 -22.16 20.82
CA ALA A 226 25.49 -22.08 21.96
C ALA A 226 26.07 -21.17 23.07
N ALA A 227 25.22 -20.36 23.69
CA ALA A 227 25.57 -19.43 24.76
C ALA A 227 24.48 -19.34 25.83
N LEU A 228 24.87 -18.96 27.04
CA LEU A 228 23.96 -18.50 28.08
C LEU A 228 23.83 -16.99 28.00
N VAL A 229 22.60 -16.48 28.04
CA VAL A 229 22.31 -15.05 28.11
C VAL A 229 21.91 -14.69 29.52
N ILE A 230 22.57 -13.69 30.11
CA ILE A 230 22.29 -13.20 31.46
C ILE A 230 21.70 -11.79 31.32
N VAL A 231 20.48 -11.61 31.82
CA VAL A 231 19.72 -10.36 31.66
C VAL A 231 19.25 -9.86 33.02
N PRO A 232 19.65 -8.65 33.46
CA PRO A 232 19.13 -8.03 34.68
C PRO A 232 17.62 -7.80 34.59
N HIS A 233 16.89 -7.99 35.68
CA HIS A 233 15.44 -7.75 35.70
C HIS A 233 15.06 -6.32 35.33
N GLU A 234 15.92 -5.34 35.62
CA GLU A 234 15.72 -3.93 35.27
C GLU A 234 15.65 -3.69 33.76
N ARG A 235 16.40 -4.44 32.95
CA ARG A 235 16.44 -4.32 31.48
C ARG A 235 15.73 -5.43 30.74
N LEU A 236 15.23 -6.43 31.47
CA LEU A 236 14.63 -7.64 30.91
C LEU A 236 13.48 -7.33 29.95
N ALA A 237 12.58 -6.45 30.35
CA ALA A 237 11.41 -6.08 29.55
C ALA A 237 11.77 -5.35 28.26
N GLU A 238 12.65 -4.35 28.35
CA GLU A 238 13.13 -3.58 27.19
C GLU A 238 13.89 -4.50 26.23
N TRP A 239 14.77 -5.34 26.77
CA TRP A 239 15.54 -6.30 25.99
C TRP A 239 14.64 -7.33 25.29
N MET A 240 13.64 -7.89 25.98
CA MET A 240 12.68 -8.81 25.37
C MET A 240 11.86 -8.15 24.26
N ALA A 241 11.40 -6.91 24.46
CA ALA A 241 10.67 -6.17 23.42
C ALA A 241 11.53 -6.01 22.15
N ARG A 242 12.80 -5.64 22.30
CA ARG A 242 13.74 -5.51 21.17
C ARG A 242 13.95 -6.85 20.48
N CYS A 243 14.21 -7.92 21.22
CA CYS A 243 14.42 -9.26 20.65
C CYS A 243 13.22 -9.77 19.85
N THR A 244 11.99 -9.47 20.26
CA THR A 244 10.77 -9.94 19.58
C THR A 244 10.35 -9.06 18.41
N THR A 245 10.79 -7.80 18.34
CA THR A 245 10.34 -6.84 17.34
C THR A 245 11.40 -6.48 16.28
N GLU A 246 12.68 -6.42 16.67
CA GLU A 246 13.79 -6.01 15.80
C GLU A 246 14.17 -7.11 14.80
N SER A 247 14.27 -6.71 13.53
CA SER A 247 14.89 -7.50 12.46
C SER A 247 16.43 -7.55 12.62
N PRO A 248 17.11 -8.61 12.16
CA PRO A 248 18.57 -8.67 12.16
C PRO A 248 19.24 -7.83 11.05
N GLU A 249 18.50 -7.36 10.05
CA GLU A 249 19.03 -6.61 8.90
C GLU A 249 19.01 -5.08 9.13
N ASP A 250 20.19 -4.48 9.28
CA ASP A 250 20.41 -3.03 9.23
C ASP A 250 20.60 -2.59 7.75
N SER A 251 19.56 -2.64 6.92
CA SER A 251 19.66 -2.12 5.55
C SER A 251 19.46 -0.60 5.52
N ASP A 252 20.48 0.16 5.94
CA ASP A 252 20.51 1.61 5.72
C ASP A 252 20.76 1.99 4.24
N ASP A 253 21.00 1.01 3.35
CA ASP A 253 21.37 1.21 1.94
C ASP A 253 20.40 0.59 0.92
N ILE A 254 19.10 0.92 1.02
CA ILE A 254 18.21 0.98 -0.16
C ILE A 254 17.65 2.40 -0.26
N SER A 255 18.54 3.36 -0.53
CA SER A 255 18.15 4.68 -1.00
C SER A 255 18.58 4.86 -2.45
N GLY A 256 17.60 4.75 -3.34
CA GLY A 256 17.77 5.00 -4.77
C GLY A 256 17.14 3.88 -5.59
N TYR A 257 16.00 4.19 -6.21
CA TYR A 257 15.15 3.32 -7.03
C TYR A 257 14.24 2.40 -6.19
N ILE A 258 12.91 2.44 -6.22
CA ILE A 258 11.92 2.93 -7.20
C ILE A 258 10.51 2.93 -6.54
N SER A 259 9.66 3.85 -6.99
CA SER A 259 8.17 3.88 -7.06
C SER A 259 7.25 3.40 -5.93
N ASP A 260 6.16 4.17 -5.77
CA ASP A 260 4.92 3.90 -5.01
C ASP A 260 4.12 2.67 -5.50
N ASP A 261 4.74 1.51 -5.66
CA ASP A 261 4.01 0.25 -5.91
C ASP A 261 4.46 -0.80 -4.89
N ASP A 262 3.59 -1.04 -3.91
CA ASP A 262 3.81 -1.89 -2.74
C ASP A 262 3.63 -3.38 -3.11
N SER A 263 4.39 -3.83 -4.10
CA SER A 263 4.43 -5.23 -4.52
C SER A 263 5.87 -5.70 -4.75
N MET A 264 6.35 -6.51 -3.80
CA MET A 264 7.26 -7.64 -3.99
C MET A 264 8.53 -7.45 -4.83
N THR A 265 9.68 -7.42 -4.14
CA THR A 265 10.93 -8.16 -4.46
C THR A 265 11.73 -8.26 -3.14
N GLY A 266 11.84 -9.40 -2.46
CA GLY A 266 12.79 -10.51 -2.74
C GLY A 266 14.05 -10.25 -1.89
N TYR A 267 14.36 -10.97 -0.81
CA TYR A 267 14.44 -12.42 -0.63
C TYR A 267 14.11 -12.80 0.83
N ARG A 268 12.93 -13.39 1.07
CA ARG A 268 12.72 -14.20 2.28
C ARG A 268 13.06 -15.64 1.91
N CYS A 269 13.97 -16.27 2.64
CA CYS A 269 14.11 -17.73 2.62
C CYS A 269 12.72 -18.35 2.73
N ALA A 270 12.47 -19.35 1.88
CA ALA A 270 11.16 -19.96 1.61
C ALA A 270 10.57 -20.73 2.81
N ASP A 271 10.18 -20.02 3.86
CA ASP A 271 9.28 -20.51 4.91
C ASP A 271 8.03 -19.62 4.96
N HIS A 272 7.03 -19.95 4.16
CA HIS A 272 5.68 -19.36 4.23
C HIS A 272 4.94 -19.64 5.57
N ASN A 273 5.61 -20.28 6.55
CA ASN A 273 5.12 -20.52 7.92
C ASN A 273 5.66 -19.50 8.96
N CYS A 274 6.40 -18.47 8.54
CA CYS A 274 7.20 -17.64 9.45
C CYS A 274 6.41 -16.56 10.21
N GLU A 275 5.34 -15.98 9.64
CA GLU A 275 4.64 -14.83 10.26
C GLU A 275 3.91 -15.19 11.55
N ASP A 276 3.18 -16.32 11.58
CA ASP A 276 2.54 -16.81 12.79
C ASP A 276 3.57 -17.17 13.88
N GLN A 277 4.79 -17.54 13.49
CA GLN A 277 5.82 -17.96 14.43
C GLN A 277 6.38 -16.79 15.25
N TYR A 278 6.54 -15.61 14.66
CA TYR A 278 7.01 -14.43 15.40
C TYR A 278 5.97 -13.89 16.37
N PHE A 279 4.69 -13.91 16.01
CA PHE A 279 3.61 -13.55 16.93
C PHE A 279 3.57 -14.50 18.14
N ASN A 280 3.68 -15.81 17.91
CA ASN A 280 3.72 -16.82 18.97
C ASN A 280 4.94 -16.64 19.91
N ASP A 281 6.09 -16.26 19.37
CA ASP A 281 7.28 -15.94 20.16
C ASP A 281 7.05 -14.71 21.04
N CYS A 282 6.48 -13.64 20.47
CA CYS A 282 6.10 -12.44 21.24
C CYS A 282 5.10 -12.78 22.36
N GLN A 283 4.11 -13.63 22.08
CA GLN A 283 3.16 -14.09 23.10
C GLN A 283 3.84 -14.92 24.19
N SER A 284 4.81 -15.76 23.83
CA SER A 284 5.59 -16.55 24.78
C SER A 284 6.45 -15.66 25.69
N ALA A 285 7.06 -14.61 25.14
CA ALA A 285 7.79 -13.60 25.91
C ALA A 285 6.89 -12.83 26.88
N LEU A 286 5.73 -12.35 26.41
CA LEU A 286 4.75 -11.65 27.26
C LEU A 286 4.15 -12.58 28.31
N SER A 287 3.93 -13.85 27.99
CA SER A 287 3.49 -14.88 28.94
C SER A 287 4.56 -15.19 29.98
N TYR A 288 5.84 -15.22 29.61
CA TYR A 288 6.94 -15.41 30.57
C TYR A 288 6.97 -14.27 31.60
N LEU A 289 6.69 -13.04 31.17
CA LEU A 289 6.62 -11.88 32.06
C LEU A 289 5.30 -11.78 32.85
N SER A 290 4.35 -12.69 32.68
CA SER A 290 3.07 -12.62 33.40
C SER A 290 3.22 -12.73 34.92
N SER A 291 4.31 -13.36 35.39
CA SER A 291 4.65 -13.42 36.82
C SER A 291 5.26 -12.12 37.35
N ILE A 292 5.61 -11.17 36.48
CA ILE A 292 6.21 -9.87 36.81
C ILE A 292 5.43 -8.76 36.07
N PRO A 293 4.24 -8.35 36.57
CA PRO A 293 3.35 -7.43 35.85
C PRO A 293 3.99 -6.09 35.47
N SER A 294 4.90 -5.57 36.30
CA SER A 294 5.64 -4.33 35.99
C SER A 294 6.53 -4.49 34.76
N ALA A 295 7.24 -5.61 34.63
CA ALA A 295 8.08 -5.90 33.48
C ALA A 295 7.24 -6.15 32.22
N GLN A 296 6.10 -6.83 32.33
CA GLN A 296 5.17 -7.02 31.22
C GLN A 296 4.65 -5.68 30.67
N LEU A 297 4.27 -4.76 31.56
CA LEU A 297 3.86 -3.41 31.17
C LEU A 297 5.00 -2.62 30.52
N THR A 298 6.21 -2.69 31.07
CA THR A 298 7.39 -2.05 30.47
C THR A 298 7.66 -2.59 29.07
N MET A 299 7.54 -3.90 28.85
CA MET A 299 7.73 -4.52 27.54
C MET A 299 6.73 -3.96 26.53
N LEU A 300 5.45 -3.87 26.90
CA LEU A 300 4.39 -3.31 26.03
C LEU A 300 4.61 -1.82 25.73
N ASN A 301 5.08 -1.04 26.70
CA ASN A 301 5.49 0.36 26.50
C ASN A 301 6.65 0.47 25.51
N THR A 302 7.68 -0.37 25.66
CA THR A 302 8.81 -0.40 24.71
C THR A 302 8.34 -0.80 23.32
N MET A 303 7.50 -1.84 23.20
CA MET A 303 6.89 -2.23 21.93
C MET A 303 6.13 -1.08 21.26
N CYS A 304 5.45 -0.23 22.05
CA CYS A 304 4.74 0.94 21.53
C CYS A 304 5.69 1.95 20.88
N ILE A 305 6.87 2.15 21.46
CA ILE A 305 7.91 3.02 20.91
C ILE A 305 8.48 2.42 19.62
N LEU A 306 8.83 1.13 19.65
CA LEU A 306 9.40 0.40 18.51
C LEU A 306 8.41 0.30 17.33
N CYS A 307 7.10 0.21 17.63
CA CYS A 307 6.01 0.27 16.67
C CYS A 307 5.92 1.62 15.92
N ILE A 308 6.70 2.64 16.29
CA ILE A 308 6.81 3.89 15.53
C ILE A 308 8.21 4.04 14.93
N SER A 309 9.26 3.71 15.69
CA SER A 309 10.64 4.05 15.32
C SER A 309 11.27 3.15 14.26
N GLU A 310 10.88 1.88 14.16
CA GLU A 310 11.60 0.93 13.30
C GLU A 310 11.00 0.79 11.90
N ARG A 311 11.88 0.80 10.89
CA ARG A 311 11.51 0.58 9.48
C ARG A 311 11.41 -0.90 9.12
N ASN A 312 12.27 -1.75 9.70
CA ASN A 312 12.31 -3.21 9.46
C ASN A 312 11.87 -3.96 10.72
N ARG A 313 10.60 -4.39 10.77
CA ARG A 313 10.02 -5.07 11.95
C ARG A 313 9.72 -6.53 11.65
N LYS A 314 9.93 -7.38 12.64
CA LYS A 314 9.45 -8.77 12.62
C LYS A 314 7.94 -8.88 12.75
N LEU A 315 7.37 -8.05 13.61
CA LEU A 315 5.93 -8.05 13.89
C LEU A 315 5.23 -7.10 12.92
N GLY A 316 4.18 -7.61 12.29
CA GLY A 316 3.27 -6.79 11.49
C GLY A 316 2.38 -5.91 12.38
N ARG A 317 1.73 -4.92 11.77
CA ARG A 317 0.75 -4.05 12.46
C ARG A 317 -0.32 -4.88 13.20
N ILE A 318 -0.79 -5.95 12.57
CA ILE A 318 -1.83 -6.85 13.10
C ILE A 318 -1.35 -7.51 14.40
N ASP A 319 -0.08 -7.91 14.47
CA ASP A 319 0.50 -8.58 15.64
C ASP A 319 0.57 -7.65 16.84
N TYR A 320 0.98 -6.39 16.63
CA TYR A 320 0.92 -5.36 17.67
C TYR A 320 -0.52 -5.12 18.15
N LEU A 321 -1.50 -5.09 17.25
CA LEU A 321 -2.91 -4.95 17.60
C LEU A 321 -3.41 -6.15 18.43
N LYS A 322 -3.09 -7.38 18.01
CA LYS A 322 -3.44 -8.61 18.73
C LYS A 322 -2.81 -8.62 20.13
N ALA A 323 -1.51 -8.33 20.24
CA ALA A 323 -0.82 -8.26 21.52
C ALA A 323 -1.42 -7.17 22.44
N ALA A 324 -1.61 -5.96 21.91
CA ALA A 324 -2.21 -4.88 22.68
C ALA A 324 -3.63 -5.22 23.16
N PHE A 325 -4.43 -5.86 22.31
CA PHE A 325 -5.79 -6.30 22.64
C PHE A 325 -5.80 -7.40 23.69
N GLN A 326 -4.92 -8.40 23.57
CA GLN A 326 -4.84 -9.52 24.52
C GLN A 326 -4.41 -9.06 25.91
N TYR A 327 -3.39 -8.19 25.99
CA TYR A 327 -2.80 -7.73 27.25
C TYR A 327 -3.36 -6.37 27.74
N SER A 328 -4.48 -5.90 27.19
CA SER A 328 -5.18 -4.67 27.61
C SER A 328 -4.30 -3.41 27.63
N HIS A 329 -3.42 -3.25 26.63
CA HIS A 329 -2.56 -2.07 26.47
C HIS A 329 -3.08 -1.07 25.42
N TYR A 330 -3.92 -0.12 25.84
CA TYR A 330 -4.63 0.80 24.93
C TYR A 330 -3.72 1.72 24.09
N THR A 331 -2.63 2.24 24.65
CA THR A 331 -1.72 3.15 23.93
C THR A 331 -1.02 2.47 22.76
N LEU A 332 -0.60 1.21 22.94
CA LEU A 332 -0.05 0.38 21.86
C LEU A 332 -1.12 0.08 20.81
N PHE A 333 -2.34 -0.24 21.25
CA PHE A 333 -3.46 -0.51 20.35
C PHE A 333 -3.79 0.71 19.48
N GLN A 334 -3.90 1.90 20.08
CA GLN A 334 -4.13 3.15 19.38
C GLN A 334 -2.99 3.46 18.40
N THR A 335 -1.75 3.27 18.82
CA THR A 335 -0.56 3.54 17.99
C THR A 335 -0.49 2.61 16.78
N ALA A 336 -0.68 1.30 16.98
CA ALA A 336 -0.67 0.32 15.91
C ALA A 336 -1.89 0.46 14.98
N GLY A 337 -3.06 0.80 15.53
CA GLY A 337 -4.31 0.97 14.79
C GLY A 337 -4.41 2.31 14.04
N PHE A 338 -3.55 3.28 14.35
CA PHE A 338 -3.62 4.60 13.74
C PHE A 338 -3.28 4.56 12.25
N GLY A 339 -4.11 5.22 11.44
CA GLY A 339 -3.79 5.48 10.04
C GLY A 339 -3.69 4.24 9.16
N HIS A 340 -4.41 3.16 9.49
CA HIS A 340 -4.37 1.91 8.71
C HIS A 340 -5.00 2.00 7.32
N ARG A 341 -5.78 3.05 7.02
CA ARG A 341 -6.31 3.36 5.68
C ARG A 341 -7.08 2.23 4.97
N GLY A 342 -7.61 1.27 5.71
CA GLY A 342 -8.35 0.13 5.16
C GLY A 342 -7.50 -1.13 4.94
N ASP A 343 -6.24 -1.12 5.33
CA ASP A 343 -5.32 -2.27 5.17
C ASP A 343 -5.59 -3.39 6.19
N LEU A 344 -6.50 -3.19 7.15
CA LEU A 344 -6.79 -4.20 8.15
C LEU A 344 -7.70 -5.30 7.58
N PRO A 345 -7.32 -6.58 7.72
CA PRO A 345 -8.15 -7.69 7.28
C PRO A 345 -9.40 -7.83 8.16
N PHE A 346 -10.51 -8.26 7.57
CA PHE A 346 -11.76 -8.47 8.29
C PHE A 346 -11.68 -9.64 9.29
N GLU A 347 -10.75 -10.56 9.08
CA GLU A 347 -10.42 -11.70 9.93
C GLU A 347 -9.87 -11.25 11.30
N LEU A 348 -9.27 -10.06 11.39
CA LEU A 348 -8.84 -9.50 12.68
C LEU A 348 -10.03 -9.29 13.62
N PHE A 349 -11.17 -8.86 13.09
CA PHE A 349 -12.38 -8.69 13.91
C PHE A 349 -12.97 -10.03 14.33
N ASP A 350 -12.86 -11.09 13.51
CA ASP A 350 -13.24 -12.45 13.91
C ASP A 350 -12.42 -12.92 15.10
N TRP A 351 -11.10 -12.72 15.02
CA TRP A 351 -10.20 -13.03 16.10
C TRP A 351 -10.53 -12.20 17.36
N ALA A 352 -10.77 -10.90 17.22
CA ALA A 352 -11.10 -9.99 18.31
C ALA A 352 -12.46 -10.29 18.96
N MET A 353 -13.41 -10.87 18.23
CA MET A 353 -14.71 -11.31 18.74
C MET A 353 -14.62 -12.64 19.51
N GLN A 354 -13.67 -13.50 19.18
CA GLN A 354 -13.48 -14.81 19.84
C GLN A 354 -12.66 -14.72 21.13
N HIS A 355 -11.69 -13.79 21.19
CA HIS A 355 -10.76 -13.63 22.31
C HIS A 355 -11.33 -13.14 23.67
N PRO A 356 -12.43 -12.36 23.75
CA PRO A 356 -12.97 -11.87 25.03
C PRO A 356 -13.61 -12.94 25.91
N ARG A 357 -13.67 -14.20 25.47
CA ARG A 357 -14.33 -15.30 26.20
C ARG A 357 -13.53 -15.65 27.47
N GLY A 358 -13.87 -14.99 28.58
CA GLY A 358 -13.32 -15.29 29.92
C GLY A 358 -12.83 -14.08 30.73
N LEU A 359 -12.91 -12.86 30.17
CA LEU A 359 -12.57 -11.61 30.88
C LEU A 359 -13.78 -11.04 31.64
N PRO A 360 -13.57 -10.26 32.73
CA PRO A 360 -14.66 -9.54 33.40
C PRO A 360 -15.44 -8.65 32.44
N ASP A 361 -16.77 -8.57 32.63
CA ASP A 361 -17.71 -7.85 31.75
C ASP A 361 -17.30 -6.40 31.47
N GLU A 362 -16.67 -5.70 32.43
CA GLU A 362 -16.21 -4.31 32.28
C GLU A 362 -15.12 -4.16 31.21
N HIS A 363 -14.12 -5.04 31.19
CA HIS A 363 -13.04 -5.01 30.20
C HIS A 363 -13.54 -5.42 28.81
N CYS A 364 -14.50 -6.33 28.74
CA CYS A 364 -15.17 -6.67 27.49
C CYS A 364 -15.92 -5.44 26.95
N THR A 365 -16.69 -4.76 27.79
CA THR A 365 -17.45 -3.55 27.44
C THR A 365 -16.53 -2.45 26.88
N GLU A 366 -15.41 -2.16 27.56
CA GLU A 366 -14.45 -1.16 27.11
C GLU A 366 -13.89 -1.46 25.70
N ARG A 367 -13.53 -2.73 25.44
CA ARG A 367 -12.97 -3.14 24.13
C ARG A 367 -13.97 -2.92 22.99
N TYR A 368 -15.24 -3.26 23.21
CA TYR A 368 -16.27 -3.08 22.20
C TYR A 368 -16.72 -1.62 22.03
N HIS A 369 -16.70 -0.80 23.08
CA HIS A 369 -17.17 0.59 23.01
C HIS A 369 -16.09 1.62 22.67
N VAL A 370 -14.81 1.29 22.90
CA VAL A 370 -13.68 2.21 22.69
C VAL A 370 -12.69 1.68 21.66
N TRP A 371 -12.24 0.43 21.80
CA TRP A 371 -11.12 -0.09 21.01
C TRP A 371 -11.54 -0.46 19.59
N ILE A 372 -12.54 -1.33 19.44
CA ILE A 372 -13.03 -1.76 18.13
C ILE A 372 -13.53 -0.56 17.28
N PRO A 373 -14.33 0.38 17.83
CA PRO A 373 -14.77 1.54 17.07
C PRO A 373 -13.63 2.42 16.58
N LEU A 374 -12.50 2.48 17.28
CA LEU A 374 -11.31 3.21 16.83
C LEU A 374 -10.78 2.65 15.51
N LEU A 375 -10.73 1.32 15.37
CA LEU A 375 -10.27 0.67 14.14
C LEU A 375 -11.28 0.84 13.00
N ILE A 376 -12.57 0.69 13.27
CA ILE A 376 -13.63 0.83 12.25
C ILE A 376 -13.64 2.26 11.68
N GLN A 377 -13.48 3.26 12.54
CA GLN A 377 -13.38 4.66 12.11
C GLN A 377 -12.21 4.90 11.15
N GLY A 378 -11.16 4.08 11.19
CA GLY A 378 -9.97 4.21 10.34
C GLY A 378 -10.16 3.82 8.86
N TYR A 379 -11.30 3.22 8.50
CA TYR A 379 -11.58 2.83 7.12
C TYR A 379 -12.00 4.04 6.26
N PRO A 380 -11.39 4.21 5.06
CA PRO A 380 -11.73 5.33 4.18
C PRO A 380 -13.01 5.09 3.37
N SER A 381 -13.55 3.88 3.33
CA SER A 381 -14.83 3.56 2.67
C SER A 381 -15.92 3.35 3.70
N MET A 382 -17.05 4.02 3.51
CA MET A 382 -18.21 3.86 4.39
C MET A 382 -18.81 2.45 4.26
N ASN A 383 -18.72 1.85 3.07
CA ASN A 383 -19.18 0.50 2.80
C ASN A 383 -18.42 -0.53 3.66
N ASP A 384 -17.10 -0.42 3.73
CA ASP A 384 -16.29 -1.36 4.49
C ASP A 384 -16.49 -1.18 6.00
N SER A 385 -16.59 0.07 6.49
CA SER A 385 -16.99 0.36 7.87
C SER A 385 -18.33 -0.31 8.23
N LEU A 386 -19.35 -0.15 7.38
CA LEU A 386 -20.68 -0.73 7.61
C LEU A 386 -20.68 -2.25 7.56
N LYS A 387 -19.88 -2.89 6.70
CA LYS A 387 -19.72 -4.36 6.69
C LYS A 387 -19.18 -4.86 8.01
N VAL A 388 -18.14 -4.21 8.57
CA VAL A 388 -17.59 -4.60 9.88
C VAL A 388 -18.63 -4.40 10.99
N ILE A 389 -19.31 -3.26 11.00
CA ILE A 389 -20.36 -2.96 11.99
C ILE A 389 -21.46 -4.03 11.92
N SER A 390 -21.94 -4.36 10.71
CA SER A 390 -22.97 -5.39 10.52
C SER A 390 -22.51 -6.76 11.00
N LYS A 391 -21.27 -7.14 10.68
CA LYS A 391 -20.68 -8.42 11.10
C LYS A 391 -20.63 -8.56 12.62
N ILE A 392 -20.17 -7.52 13.31
CA ILE A 392 -20.10 -7.49 14.79
C ILE A 392 -21.50 -7.44 15.39
N PHE A 393 -22.40 -6.63 14.81
CA PHE A 393 -23.79 -6.55 15.24
C PHE A 393 -24.49 -7.93 15.17
N GLU A 394 -24.32 -8.67 14.07
CA GLU A 394 -24.87 -10.01 13.92
C GLU A 394 -24.27 -11.00 14.93
N PHE A 395 -22.95 -10.94 15.15
CA PHE A 395 -22.27 -11.77 16.14
C PHE A 395 -22.79 -11.54 17.55
N CYS A 396 -23.00 -10.28 17.95
CA CYS A 396 -23.48 -9.91 19.29
C CYS A 396 -24.96 -10.24 19.52
N ARG A 397 -25.74 -10.43 18.45
CA ARG A 397 -27.15 -10.81 18.51
C ARG A 397 -27.36 -12.32 18.67
N ASP A 398 -26.35 -13.13 18.37
CA ASP A 398 -26.44 -14.59 18.47
C ASP A 398 -26.56 -15.03 19.94
N PRO A 399 -27.67 -15.67 20.35
CA PRO A 399 -27.87 -16.12 21.73
C PRO A 399 -26.86 -17.17 22.19
N ALA A 400 -26.15 -17.84 21.28
CA ALA A 400 -25.06 -18.76 21.62
C ALA A 400 -23.76 -18.04 22.01
N ASN A 401 -23.60 -16.77 21.61
CA ASN A 401 -22.42 -15.94 21.83
C ASN A 401 -22.70 -14.70 22.72
N SER A 402 -23.97 -14.47 23.08
CA SER A 402 -24.39 -13.38 23.96
C SER A 402 -23.97 -13.63 25.40
N ASN A 403 -22.68 -13.43 25.70
CA ASN A 403 -22.32 -12.93 27.02
C ASN A 403 -22.94 -11.52 27.14
N SER A 404 -23.32 -11.10 28.34
CA SER A 404 -23.94 -9.83 28.77
C SER A 404 -23.27 -8.51 28.30
N VAL A 405 -22.36 -8.56 27.33
CA VAL A 405 -21.47 -7.48 26.88
C VAL A 405 -22.23 -6.27 26.30
N PHE A 406 -23.40 -6.47 25.72
CA PHE A 406 -24.24 -5.38 25.22
C PHE A 406 -25.62 -5.39 25.87
N SER A 407 -25.96 -4.32 26.58
CA SER A 407 -27.33 -4.05 27.01
C SER A 407 -28.27 -3.78 25.83
N SER A 408 -27.71 -3.32 24.69
CA SER A 408 -28.45 -3.02 23.44
C SER A 408 -27.49 -2.93 22.23
N PRO A 409 -27.33 -4.01 21.45
CA PRO A 409 -26.47 -4.03 20.25
C PRO A 409 -26.82 -2.96 19.21
N GLU A 410 -28.11 -2.59 19.10
CA GLU A 410 -28.59 -1.57 18.17
C GLU A 410 -28.02 -0.19 18.50
N ILE A 411 -27.99 0.18 19.79
CA ILE A 411 -27.45 1.47 20.25
C ILE A 411 -25.94 1.53 19.98
N TRP A 412 -25.22 0.42 20.19
CA TRP A 412 -23.81 0.34 19.84
C TRP A 412 -23.59 0.56 18.35
N ALA A 413 -24.33 -0.13 17.48
CA ALA A 413 -24.19 0.02 16.04
C ALA A 413 -24.46 1.47 15.60
N GLN A 414 -25.50 2.10 16.14
CA GLN A 414 -25.82 3.51 15.88
C GLN A 414 -24.72 4.47 16.33
N ASP A 415 -24.16 4.29 17.54
CA ASP A 415 -23.05 5.11 18.03
C ASP A 415 -21.80 4.97 17.14
N VAL A 416 -21.42 3.75 16.78
CA VAL A 416 -20.25 3.51 15.92
C VAL A 416 -20.48 4.08 14.52
N ILE A 417 -21.68 3.94 13.94
CA ILE A 417 -22.05 4.56 12.66
C ILE A 417 -21.91 6.08 12.74
N ARG A 418 -22.43 6.72 13.79
CA ARG A 418 -22.33 8.17 14.00
C ARG A 418 -20.88 8.63 14.09
N ARG A 419 -20.02 7.90 14.80
CA ARG A 419 -18.58 8.18 14.87
C ARG A 419 -17.91 8.02 13.50
N CYS A 420 -18.25 6.98 12.75
CA CYS A 420 -17.74 6.77 11.39
C CYS A 420 -18.11 7.93 10.47
N ILE A 421 -19.38 8.35 10.45
CA ILE A 421 -19.85 9.49 9.64
C ILE A 421 -19.11 10.78 10.03
N THR A 422 -18.93 11.02 11.33
CA THR A 422 -18.28 12.24 11.84
C THR A 422 -16.80 12.30 11.48
N ASN A 423 -16.10 11.16 11.53
CA ASN A 423 -14.67 11.07 11.26
C ASN A 423 -14.35 10.83 9.77
N PHE A 424 -15.34 10.40 8.97
CA PHE A 424 -15.19 10.08 7.56
C PHE A 424 -14.48 11.19 6.76
N PRO A 425 -14.80 12.49 6.91
CA PRO A 425 -14.15 13.54 6.14
C PRO A 425 -12.65 13.73 6.46
N ALA A 426 -12.20 13.38 7.66
CA ALA A 426 -10.79 13.44 8.02
C ALA A 426 -9.96 12.34 7.33
N ILE A 427 -10.58 11.20 7.01
CA ILE A 427 -9.91 9.98 6.55
C ILE A 427 -10.10 9.76 5.05
N ALA A 428 -11.32 9.92 4.56
CA ALA A 428 -11.69 9.69 3.17
C ALA A 428 -11.16 10.84 2.30
N LYS A 429 -9.92 10.69 1.80
CA LYS A 429 -9.33 11.73 0.95
C LYS A 429 -10.04 11.88 -0.39
N LYS A 430 -10.69 10.84 -0.91
CA LYS A 430 -11.39 10.76 -2.22
C LYS A 430 -12.70 9.97 -2.07
N PRO A 431 -13.78 10.61 -1.58
CA PRO A 431 -15.04 9.90 -1.34
C PRO A 431 -15.75 9.52 -2.64
N THR A 432 -16.38 8.36 -2.68
CA THR A 432 -17.07 7.83 -3.88
C THR A 432 -18.57 8.12 -3.87
N VAL A 433 -19.24 8.00 -5.03
CA VAL A 433 -20.71 8.05 -5.13
C VAL A 433 -21.41 7.14 -4.11
N LEU A 434 -20.95 5.89 -3.99
CA LEU A 434 -21.51 4.90 -3.07
C LEU A 434 -21.39 5.33 -1.61
N ASP A 435 -20.25 5.94 -1.22
CA ASP A 435 -20.08 6.46 0.14
C ASP A 435 -21.13 7.54 0.45
N GLY A 436 -21.48 8.38 -0.52
CA GLY A 436 -22.48 9.44 -0.38
C GLY A 436 -23.89 8.89 -0.14
N GLU A 437 -24.26 7.85 -0.87
CA GLU A 437 -25.53 7.14 -0.68
C GLU A 437 -25.60 6.46 0.69
N LEU A 438 -24.54 5.74 1.06
CA LEU A 438 -24.47 5.01 2.33
C LEU A 438 -24.50 5.95 3.54
N ILE A 439 -23.76 7.06 3.52
CA ILE A 439 -23.76 8.03 4.62
C ILE A 439 -25.17 8.56 4.85
N VAL A 440 -25.89 8.99 3.82
CA VAL A 440 -27.24 9.51 3.99
C VAL A 440 -28.20 8.43 4.49
N ASN A 441 -28.14 7.21 3.95
CA ASN A 441 -28.94 6.10 4.46
C ASN A 441 -28.69 5.87 5.95
N SER A 442 -27.41 5.77 6.34
CA SER A 442 -26.99 5.59 7.72
C SER A 442 -27.46 6.72 8.64
N ILE A 443 -27.38 7.98 8.22
CA ILE A 443 -27.89 9.12 9.02
C ILE A 443 -29.39 8.97 9.30
N PHE A 444 -30.19 8.59 8.31
CA PHE A 444 -31.63 8.35 8.51
C PHE A 444 -31.89 7.13 9.41
N ASP A 445 -31.03 6.11 9.36
CA ASP A 445 -31.15 4.91 10.18
C ASP A 445 -30.78 5.14 11.67
N LEU A 446 -30.11 6.27 11.99
CA LEU A 446 -29.88 6.71 13.38
C LEU A 446 -31.19 7.14 14.08
N ARG A 447 -32.25 7.48 13.33
CA ARG A 447 -33.57 7.91 13.84
C ARG A 447 -33.53 9.12 14.80
N GLU A 448 -32.58 10.02 14.56
CA GLU A 448 -32.43 11.25 15.33
C GLU A 448 -33.49 12.31 14.98
N PRO A 449 -33.71 13.30 15.85
CA PRO A 449 -34.51 14.48 15.52
C PRO A 449 -34.00 15.17 14.25
N TRP A 450 -34.91 15.70 13.43
CA TRP A 450 -34.56 16.36 12.17
C TRP A 450 -33.49 17.46 12.28
N PRO A 451 -33.47 18.33 13.32
CA PRO A 451 -32.41 19.33 13.47
C PRO A 451 -31.00 18.73 13.56
N GLU A 452 -30.84 17.65 14.32
CA GLU A 452 -29.55 16.94 14.48
C GLU A 452 -29.15 16.22 13.19
N THR A 453 -30.12 15.60 12.52
CA THR A 453 -29.93 14.99 11.19
C THR A 453 -29.44 16.02 10.17
N ALA A 454 -30.09 17.20 10.13
CA ALA A 454 -29.75 18.28 9.22
C ALA A 454 -28.36 18.86 9.52
N GLU A 455 -28.02 19.05 10.79
CA GLU A 455 -26.70 19.53 11.22
C GLU A 455 -25.58 18.56 10.83
N LEU A 456 -25.78 17.26 11.04
CA LEU A 456 -24.80 16.23 10.67
C LEU A 456 -24.56 16.21 9.16
N ILE A 457 -25.61 16.31 8.34
CA ILE A 457 -25.50 16.39 6.87
C ILE A 457 -24.70 17.64 6.45
N VAL A 458 -25.01 18.81 7.03
CA VAL A 458 -24.28 20.06 6.74
C VAL A 458 -22.81 19.94 7.13
N SER A 459 -22.51 19.37 8.30
CA SER A 459 -21.15 19.16 8.80
C SER A 459 -20.33 18.28 7.85
N VAL A 460 -20.88 17.17 7.37
CA VAL A 460 -20.21 16.30 6.40
C VAL A 460 -19.91 17.07 5.10
N LEU A 461 -20.89 17.82 4.57
CA LEU A 461 -20.73 18.62 3.34
C LEU A 461 -19.67 19.72 3.44
N ASP A 462 -19.51 20.34 4.62
CA ASP A 462 -18.54 21.40 4.87
C ASP A 462 -17.09 20.91 4.93
N GLN A 463 -16.90 19.71 5.45
CA GLN A 463 -15.58 19.12 5.61
C GLN A 463 -14.98 18.59 4.29
N PHE A 464 -15.76 18.59 3.20
CA PHE A 464 -15.30 18.24 1.85
C PHE A 464 -15.20 19.44 0.89
N PRO A 465 -14.25 20.37 1.07
CA PRO A 465 -14.13 21.53 0.19
C PRO A 465 -13.41 21.25 -1.14
N ARG A 466 -13.02 20.00 -1.44
CA ARG A 466 -12.15 19.64 -2.57
C ARG A 466 -12.92 19.31 -3.86
N ASP A 467 -12.26 19.42 -5.00
CA ASP A 467 -12.87 19.38 -6.34
C ASP A 467 -13.40 17.98 -6.70
N HIS A 468 -12.70 16.92 -6.27
CA HIS A 468 -13.08 15.53 -6.50
C HIS A 468 -14.23 15.03 -5.61
N ALA A 469 -14.82 15.87 -4.76
CA ALA A 469 -15.95 15.48 -3.92
C ALA A 469 -17.32 15.68 -4.61
N LEU A 470 -17.40 16.35 -5.76
CA LEU A 470 -18.69 16.76 -6.34
C LEU A 470 -19.63 15.59 -6.63
N ALA A 471 -19.12 14.48 -7.20
CA ALA A 471 -19.91 13.28 -7.48
C ALA A 471 -20.53 12.69 -6.20
N PHE A 472 -19.72 12.56 -5.15
CA PHE A 472 -20.15 12.15 -3.81
C PHE A 472 -21.25 13.05 -3.24
N LEU A 473 -21.12 14.37 -3.36
CA LEU A 473 -22.09 15.32 -2.79
C LEU A 473 -23.41 15.34 -3.56
N LEU A 474 -23.36 15.20 -4.89
CA LEU A 474 -24.57 15.05 -5.72
C LEU A 474 -25.32 13.75 -5.35
N ALA A 475 -24.59 12.67 -5.09
CA ALA A 475 -25.16 11.42 -4.61
C ALA A 475 -25.81 11.57 -3.22
N MET A 476 -25.13 12.25 -2.29
CA MET A 476 -25.72 12.59 -0.97
C MET A 476 -27.02 13.39 -1.12
N LEU A 477 -27.03 14.42 -1.96
CA LEU A 477 -28.22 15.24 -2.18
C LEU A 477 -29.35 14.40 -2.77
N LEU A 478 -29.08 13.62 -3.83
CA LEU A 478 -30.07 12.73 -4.42
C LEU A 478 -30.66 11.77 -3.37
N GLN A 479 -29.80 11.13 -2.59
CA GLN A 479 -30.24 10.19 -1.56
C GLN A 479 -31.03 10.89 -0.45
N LEU A 480 -30.66 12.11 -0.08
CA LEU A 480 -31.40 12.95 0.86
C LEU A 480 -32.81 13.23 0.36
N HIS A 481 -32.98 13.51 -0.94
CA HIS A 481 -34.31 13.72 -1.54
C HIS A 481 -35.19 12.48 -1.38
N ILE A 482 -34.64 11.31 -1.74
CA ILE A 482 -35.35 10.03 -1.72
C ILE A 482 -35.75 9.67 -0.28
N ARG A 483 -34.78 9.72 0.65
CA ARG A 483 -34.99 9.32 2.05
C ARG A 483 -35.90 10.27 2.80
N ALA A 484 -35.75 11.58 2.60
CA ALA A 484 -36.62 12.56 3.26
C ALA A 484 -38.08 12.43 2.83
N LYS A 485 -38.34 12.10 1.56
CA LYS A 485 -39.69 11.80 1.05
C LYS A 485 -40.26 10.53 1.69
N SER A 486 -39.44 9.48 1.82
CA SER A 486 -39.87 8.21 2.45
C SER A 486 -40.13 8.35 3.96
N ALA A 487 -39.36 9.19 4.65
CA ALA A 487 -39.44 9.42 6.09
C ALA A 487 -40.54 10.43 6.48
N GLY A 488 -41.24 11.03 5.52
CA GLY A 488 -42.32 11.98 5.79
C GLY A 488 -41.85 13.32 6.38
N VAL A 489 -40.60 13.72 6.14
CA VAL A 489 -40.07 15.02 6.62
C VAL A 489 -40.83 16.16 5.94
N SER A 490 -41.13 17.23 6.67
CA SER A 490 -41.86 18.36 6.10
C SER A 490 -41.10 18.99 4.93
N ILE A 491 -41.81 19.25 3.84
CA ILE A 491 -41.23 19.82 2.61
C ILE A 491 -40.54 21.16 2.90
N GLY A 492 -41.06 21.96 3.84
CA GLY A 492 -40.45 23.23 4.26
C GLY A 492 -39.07 23.05 4.90
N ALA A 493 -38.90 22.04 5.74
CA ALA A 493 -37.63 21.77 6.42
C ALA A 493 -36.57 21.18 5.47
N ILE A 494 -36.98 20.30 4.54
CA ILE A 494 -36.11 19.79 3.47
C ILE A 494 -35.64 20.95 2.58
N ARG A 495 -36.55 21.87 2.23
CA ARG A 495 -36.24 23.03 1.40
C ARG A 495 -35.19 23.94 2.03
N GLU A 496 -35.28 24.20 3.32
CA GLU A 496 -34.29 25.03 4.03
C GLU A 496 -32.90 24.38 4.03
N LEU A 497 -32.85 23.08 4.27
CA LEU A 497 -31.62 22.31 4.20
C LEU A 497 -31.03 22.36 2.79
N TYR A 498 -31.83 22.07 1.77
CA TYR A 498 -31.40 22.14 0.37
C TYR A 498 -30.88 23.52 -0.04
N ARG A 499 -31.54 24.60 0.40
CA ARG A 499 -31.07 25.97 0.17
C ARG A 499 -29.67 26.18 0.76
N THR A 500 -29.45 25.68 1.97
CA THR A 500 -28.16 25.76 2.66
C THR A 500 -27.09 24.94 1.93
N LEU A 501 -27.42 23.72 1.51
CA LEU A 501 -26.49 22.81 0.86
C LEU A 501 -26.13 23.25 -0.57
N ASN A 502 -27.09 23.74 -1.36
CA ASN A 502 -26.82 24.21 -2.73
C ASN A 502 -25.86 25.39 -2.76
N ARG A 503 -25.98 26.32 -1.79
CA ARG A 503 -25.03 27.44 -1.64
C ARG A 503 -23.61 26.98 -1.29
N ARG A 504 -23.47 25.77 -0.76
CA ARG A 504 -22.19 25.17 -0.39
C ARG A 504 -21.64 24.28 -1.50
N LEU A 505 -22.51 23.68 -2.34
CA LEU A 505 -22.14 22.73 -3.39
C LEU A 505 -21.05 23.28 -4.32
N PHE A 506 -21.20 24.52 -4.79
CA PHE A 506 -20.18 25.25 -5.55
C PHE A 506 -19.53 26.33 -4.70
N ASN A 507 -18.20 26.40 -4.72
CA ASN A 507 -17.44 27.40 -3.98
C ASN A 507 -16.15 27.77 -4.72
N HIS A 508 -15.25 28.52 -4.07
CA HIS A 508 -13.98 28.95 -4.69
C HIS A 508 -13.03 27.79 -5.03
N LYS A 509 -13.22 26.62 -4.43
CA LYS A 509 -12.48 25.39 -4.69
C LYS A 509 -13.23 24.52 -5.71
N ARG A 510 -14.48 24.12 -5.41
CA ARG A 510 -15.37 23.38 -6.33
C ARG A 510 -15.97 24.27 -7.41
N LYS A 511 -15.25 24.50 -8.51
CA LYS A 511 -15.77 25.23 -9.68
C LYS A 511 -16.36 24.27 -10.71
N LEU A 512 -17.33 24.76 -11.47
CA LEU A 512 -17.96 24.02 -12.57
C LEU A 512 -16.98 23.63 -13.70
N CYS A 513 -15.86 24.33 -13.84
CA CYS A 513 -14.81 24.00 -14.81
C CYS A 513 -13.85 22.90 -14.35
N ASP A 514 -13.84 22.57 -13.06
CA ASP A 514 -12.90 21.62 -12.46
C ASP A 514 -13.57 20.26 -12.19
N ILE A 515 -14.75 20.03 -12.80
CA ILE A 515 -15.51 18.79 -12.66
C ILE A 515 -14.76 17.65 -13.35
N ILE A 516 -14.60 16.53 -12.64
CA ILE A 516 -13.96 15.33 -13.18
C ILE A 516 -14.93 14.65 -14.15
N THR A 517 -14.57 14.67 -15.43
CA THR A 517 -15.28 14.04 -16.54
C THR A 517 -14.58 12.74 -16.98
N PRO A 518 -15.27 11.83 -17.71
CA PRO A 518 -14.68 10.61 -18.22
C PRO A 518 -13.48 10.89 -19.14
N LYS A 519 -12.29 10.37 -18.87
CA LYS A 519 -11.11 10.56 -19.74
C LYS A 519 -11.12 9.71 -21.01
N GLU A 520 -12.28 9.37 -21.54
CA GLU A 520 -12.37 8.70 -22.84
C GLU A 520 -11.80 9.61 -23.93
N LYS A 521 -11.01 9.04 -24.85
CA LYS A 521 -10.45 9.80 -25.98
C LYS A 521 -11.61 10.38 -26.79
N VAL A 522 -11.90 11.67 -26.58
CA VAL A 522 -12.88 12.37 -27.39
C VAL A 522 -12.40 12.33 -28.84
N PRO A 523 -13.18 11.76 -29.77
CA PRO A 523 -12.76 11.70 -31.16
C PRO A 523 -12.62 13.12 -31.71
N PRO A 524 -11.76 13.34 -32.73
CA PRO A 524 -11.53 14.68 -33.26
C PRO A 524 -12.83 15.35 -33.76
N PRO A 525 -12.94 16.69 -33.70
CA PRO A 525 -14.08 17.46 -34.22
C PRO A 525 -14.38 17.01 -35.67
N GLY A 526 -15.46 16.26 -35.88
CA GLY A 526 -15.57 15.49 -37.13
C GLY A 526 -16.27 14.13 -37.03
N GLN A 527 -16.23 13.48 -35.86
CA GLN A 527 -16.65 12.08 -35.66
C GLN A 527 -17.64 11.89 -34.49
N TRP A 528 -18.19 12.98 -33.97
CA TRP A 528 -18.92 13.01 -32.71
C TRP A 528 -20.33 12.40 -32.84
N ARG A 529 -20.85 12.31 -34.06
CA ARG A 529 -22.14 11.66 -34.35
C ARG A 529 -22.15 10.16 -34.03
N ALA A 530 -20.99 9.49 -34.09
CA ALA A 530 -20.85 8.10 -33.67
C ALA A 530 -20.64 7.99 -32.15
N PHE A 531 -19.86 8.93 -31.58
CA PHE A 531 -19.58 9.03 -30.14
C PHE A 531 -20.85 9.15 -29.27
N TYR A 532 -21.86 9.91 -29.72
CA TYR A 532 -23.13 10.05 -28.98
C TYR A 532 -24.16 8.94 -29.27
N LYS A 533 -23.89 8.00 -30.20
CA LYS A 533 -24.83 6.93 -30.57
C LYS A 533 -24.54 5.59 -29.92
N GLU A 534 -23.31 5.34 -29.49
CA GLU A 534 -22.97 4.16 -28.72
C GLU A 534 -23.28 4.45 -27.25
N PRO A 535 -24.22 3.72 -26.60
CA PRO A 535 -24.33 3.81 -25.16
C PRO A 535 -22.99 3.36 -24.60
N ASN A 536 -22.34 4.18 -23.77
CA ASN A 536 -21.12 3.78 -23.06
C ASN A 536 -21.41 2.45 -22.36
N GLU A 537 -20.93 1.35 -22.94
CA GLU A 537 -20.87 0.07 -22.26
C GLU A 537 -20.02 0.33 -21.03
N LYS A 538 -20.65 0.19 -19.85
CA LYS A 538 -20.05 0.40 -18.53
C LYS A 538 -18.57 0.08 -18.53
N THR A 539 -17.74 1.10 -18.75
CA THR A 539 -16.30 0.95 -18.76
C THR A 539 -15.92 0.58 -17.34
N SER A 540 -15.38 -0.62 -17.20
CA SER A 540 -15.00 -1.24 -15.93
C SER A 540 -14.13 -0.30 -15.10
N ALA A 541 -14.45 -0.22 -13.80
CA ALA A 541 -13.77 0.56 -12.76
C ALA A 541 -13.89 2.09 -12.92
N ASP A 542 -15.12 2.59 -12.95
CA ASP A 542 -15.36 4.00 -12.69
C ASP A 542 -14.90 4.33 -11.27
N SER A 543 -13.94 5.25 -11.15
CA SER A 543 -13.25 5.61 -9.90
C SER A 543 -14.16 6.14 -8.78
N GLY A 544 -15.48 6.22 -9.00
CA GLY A 544 -16.49 6.73 -8.07
C GLY A 544 -16.43 8.26 -7.91
N LEU A 545 -15.52 8.93 -8.63
CA LEU A 545 -15.26 10.37 -8.56
C LEU A 545 -15.79 11.14 -9.77
N ILE A 546 -16.21 10.43 -10.82
CA ILE A 546 -16.67 11.03 -12.08
C ILE A 546 -18.11 11.54 -11.90
N VAL A 547 -18.37 12.76 -12.36
CA VAL A 547 -19.72 13.32 -12.39
C VAL A 547 -20.35 12.96 -13.73
N HIS A 548 -21.43 12.18 -13.69
CA HIS A 548 -22.22 11.82 -14.86
C HIS A 548 -23.32 12.85 -15.15
N PRO A 549 -23.67 13.08 -16.43
CA PRO A 549 -24.77 13.96 -16.83
C PRO A 549 -26.08 13.66 -16.08
N GLU A 550 -26.39 12.38 -15.91
CA GLU A 550 -27.61 11.89 -15.25
C GLU A 550 -27.71 12.42 -13.81
N ALA A 551 -26.60 12.46 -13.07
CA ALA A 551 -26.58 12.94 -11.68
C ALA A 551 -26.93 14.44 -11.60
N LEU A 552 -26.43 15.25 -12.54
CA LEU A 552 -26.76 16.68 -12.63
C LEU A 552 -28.21 16.90 -13.05
N VAL A 553 -28.73 16.10 -14.00
CA VAL A 553 -30.13 16.18 -14.43
C VAL A 553 -31.07 15.84 -13.27
N GLN A 554 -30.77 14.77 -12.52
CA GLN A 554 -31.55 14.41 -11.34
C GLN A 554 -31.51 15.50 -10.27
N HIS A 555 -30.33 16.09 -10.04
CA HIS A 555 -30.22 17.22 -9.13
C HIS A 555 -31.10 18.41 -9.57
N ALA A 556 -31.01 18.82 -10.85
CA ALA A 556 -31.84 19.90 -11.40
C ALA A 556 -33.34 19.61 -11.30
N CYS A 557 -33.76 18.37 -11.57
CA CYS A 557 -35.15 17.94 -11.41
C CYS A 557 -35.59 18.01 -9.94
N ASN A 558 -34.75 17.59 -8.99
CA ASN A 558 -35.05 17.69 -7.57
C ASN A 558 -35.19 19.14 -7.11
N LEU A 559 -34.38 20.07 -7.65
CA LEU A 559 -34.53 21.51 -7.37
C LEU A 559 -35.89 22.04 -7.85
N ASN A 560 -36.32 21.62 -9.05
CA ASN A 560 -37.63 21.96 -9.57
C ASN A 560 -38.76 21.43 -8.67
N ASP A 561 -38.67 20.16 -8.24
CA ASP A 561 -39.70 19.53 -7.40
C ASP A 561 -39.84 20.22 -6.02
N LEU A 562 -38.76 20.84 -5.52
CA LEU A 562 -38.74 21.61 -4.28
C LEU A 562 -39.23 23.06 -4.45
N SER A 563 -39.23 23.60 -5.67
CA SER A 563 -39.72 24.94 -6.02
C SER A 563 -41.24 24.95 -6.19
N ARG A 564 -41.93 25.79 -5.43
CA ARG A 564 -43.39 26.02 -5.57
C ARG A 564 -43.78 27.49 -5.51
N ASP A 565 -42.82 28.39 -5.75
CA ASP A 565 -42.91 29.86 -5.65
C ASP A 565 -43.07 30.34 -4.18
N PRO A 566 -42.27 31.29 -3.65
CA PRO A 566 -41.48 32.33 -4.33
C PRO A 566 -39.96 32.08 -4.43
N ALA A 567 -39.46 30.88 -4.14
CA ALA A 567 -38.03 30.58 -4.29
C ALA A 567 -37.81 29.61 -5.46
N ASP A 568 -37.46 30.14 -6.63
CA ASP A 568 -36.94 29.34 -7.74
C ASP A 568 -35.50 28.93 -7.40
N PHE A 569 -35.27 27.63 -7.23
CA PHE A 569 -33.94 27.06 -6.98
C PHE A 569 -33.27 26.57 -8.26
N LEU A 570 -34.07 26.30 -9.30
CA LEU A 570 -33.57 25.77 -10.55
C LEU A 570 -32.99 26.88 -11.42
N GLU A 571 -33.68 28.02 -11.54
CA GLU A 571 -33.22 29.14 -12.37
C GLU A 571 -31.84 29.67 -11.96
N PRO A 572 -31.57 30.00 -10.67
CA PRO A 572 -30.25 30.48 -10.27
C PRO A 572 -29.12 29.48 -10.54
N PHE A 573 -29.42 28.17 -10.40
CA PHE A 573 -28.46 27.11 -10.70
C PHE A 573 -28.12 27.06 -12.20
N LEU A 574 -29.11 27.17 -13.08
CA LEU A 574 -28.90 27.20 -14.53
C LEU A 574 -28.22 28.49 -14.99
N GLU A 575 -28.53 29.62 -14.36
CA GLU A 575 -27.86 30.90 -14.61
C GLU A 575 -26.38 30.84 -14.20
N GLU A 576 -26.05 30.21 -13.07
CA GLU A 576 -24.65 30.03 -12.65
C GLU A 576 -23.87 29.17 -13.65
N ILE A 577 -24.45 28.07 -14.14
CA ILE A 577 -23.85 27.24 -15.19
C ILE A 577 -23.65 28.05 -16.47
N SER A 578 -24.66 28.79 -16.89
CA SER A 578 -24.62 29.62 -18.10
C SER A 578 -23.54 30.71 -18.01
N ALA A 579 -23.42 31.37 -16.85
CA ALA A 579 -22.44 32.42 -16.61
C ALA A 579 -20.99 31.93 -16.68
N ARG A 580 -20.75 30.66 -16.30
CA ARG A 580 -19.41 30.06 -16.32
C ARG A 580 -19.12 29.24 -17.58
N CYS A 581 -20.07 29.12 -18.51
CA CYS A 581 -19.93 28.30 -19.72
C CYS A 581 -18.66 28.58 -20.53
N SER A 582 -18.20 29.84 -20.57
CA SER A 582 -16.97 30.23 -21.28
C SER A 582 -15.70 29.56 -20.74
N THR A 583 -15.70 29.17 -19.46
CA THR A 583 -14.57 28.51 -18.77
C THR A 583 -14.44 27.02 -19.09
N PHE A 584 -15.48 26.40 -19.66
CA PHE A 584 -15.49 24.96 -19.92
C PHE A 584 -14.61 24.61 -21.14
N SER A 585 -13.88 23.49 -21.02
CA SER A 585 -13.07 22.95 -22.11
C SER A 585 -13.96 22.35 -23.21
N GLY A 586 -13.40 22.13 -24.41
CA GLY A 586 -14.14 21.45 -25.48
C GLY A 586 -14.49 20.00 -25.13
N GLU A 587 -13.64 19.33 -24.34
CA GLU A 587 -13.82 17.95 -23.91
C GLU A 587 -14.93 17.85 -22.85
N ASP A 588 -14.94 18.73 -21.83
CA ASP A 588 -15.99 18.74 -20.81
C ASP A 588 -17.35 19.10 -21.41
N MET A 589 -17.36 20.03 -22.38
CA MET A 589 -18.59 20.35 -23.10
C MET A 589 -19.11 19.13 -23.86
N ALA A 590 -18.21 18.34 -24.46
CA ALA A 590 -18.55 17.12 -25.18
C ALA A 590 -19.17 16.04 -24.29
N GLN A 591 -18.50 15.76 -23.18
CA GLN A 591 -18.72 14.57 -22.36
C GLN A 591 -19.75 14.80 -21.25
N LEU A 592 -19.87 16.03 -20.74
CA LEU A 592 -20.74 16.35 -19.62
C LEU A 592 -21.86 17.32 -20.00
N TRP A 593 -21.51 18.52 -20.47
CA TRP A 593 -22.48 19.62 -20.54
C TRP A 593 -23.50 19.48 -21.68
N MET A 594 -23.09 19.04 -22.87
CA MET A 594 -24.03 18.79 -23.97
C MET A 594 -24.97 17.61 -23.68
N PRO A 595 -24.48 16.44 -23.22
CA PRO A 595 -25.35 15.36 -22.74
C PRO A 595 -26.30 15.81 -21.62
N PHE A 596 -25.81 16.61 -20.66
CA PHE A 596 -26.65 17.20 -19.61
C PHE A 596 -27.80 18.03 -20.20
N LEU A 597 -27.53 18.91 -21.16
CA LEU A 597 -28.58 19.69 -21.83
C LEU A 597 -29.58 18.80 -22.58
N TYR A 598 -29.10 17.81 -23.32
CA TYR A 598 -29.93 16.88 -24.09
C TYR A 598 -30.86 16.05 -23.21
N GLN A 599 -30.44 15.71 -21.99
CA GLN A 599 -31.25 14.97 -21.03
C GLN A 599 -32.15 15.89 -20.18
N LEU A 600 -31.66 17.08 -19.82
CA LEU A 600 -32.38 18.04 -18.97
C LEU A 600 -33.67 18.53 -19.62
N ILE A 601 -33.61 18.96 -20.88
CA ILE A 601 -34.76 19.58 -21.57
C ILE A 601 -35.95 18.61 -21.67
N PRO A 602 -35.80 17.37 -22.15
CA PRO A 602 -36.88 16.38 -22.12
C PRO A 602 -37.38 16.08 -20.70
N ALA A 603 -36.48 15.99 -19.71
CA ALA A 603 -36.83 15.69 -18.33
C ALA A 603 -37.64 16.81 -17.65
N LEU A 604 -37.37 18.08 -17.97
CA LEU A 604 -38.17 19.22 -17.49
C LEU A 604 -39.53 19.27 -18.20
N ASN A 605 -39.55 19.00 -19.51
CA ASN A 605 -40.81 18.94 -20.27
C ASN A 605 -41.74 17.82 -19.77
N SER A 606 -41.21 16.65 -19.43
CA SER A 606 -42.01 15.55 -18.86
C SER A 606 -42.60 15.88 -17.49
N ARG A 607 -42.04 16.88 -16.80
CA ARG A 607 -42.55 17.44 -15.52
C ARG A 607 -43.47 18.65 -15.72
N SER A 608 -43.89 18.91 -16.96
CA SER A 608 -44.76 20.05 -17.33
C SER A 608 -44.17 21.42 -16.99
N VAL A 609 -42.83 21.55 -16.96
CA VAL A 609 -42.14 22.84 -16.76
C VAL A 609 -42.20 23.65 -18.05
N SER A 610 -42.56 24.93 -17.95
CA SER A 610 -42.53 25.84 -19.11
C SER A 610 -41.09 26.12 -19.54
N LEU A 611 -40.73 25.68 -20.74
CA LEU A 611 -39.40 25.88 -21.33
C LEU A 611 -39.19 27.29 -21.94
N ASN A 612 -40.24 28.11 -22.02
CA ASN A 612 -40.19 29.47 -22.59
C ASN A 612 -39.66 30.51 -21.59
N LYS A 613 -38.73 30.12 -20.72
CA LYS A 613 -38.11 31.06 -19.76
C LYS A 613 -36.72 31.49 -20.27
N PRO A 614 -36.29 32.73 -19.98
CA PRO A 614 -34.98 33.23 -20.40
C PRO A 614 -33.81 32.35 -19.96
N ALA A 615 -33.86 31.76 -18.76
CA ALA A 615 -32.77 30.92 -18.24
C ALA A 615 -32.47 29.71 -19.15
N TYR A 616 -33.50 29.02 -19.66
CA TYR A 616 -33.31 27.86 -20.55
C TYR A 616 -32.82 28.27 -21.94
N GLN A 617 -33.30 29.40 -22.45
CA GLN A 617 -32.88 29.96 -23.74
C GLN A 617 -31.42 30.42 -23.69
N GLN A 618 -31.03 31.08 -22.60
CA GLN A 618 -29.65 31.52 -22.35
C GLN A 618 -28.71 30.32 -22.22
N LEU A 619 -29.06 29.32 -21.40
CA LEU A 619 -28.27 28.09 -21.25
C LEU A 619 -28.03 27.42 -22.61
N THR A 620 -29.10 27.20 -23.37
CA THR A 620 -29.05 26.54 -24.69
C THR A 620 -28.19 27.33 -25.67
N SER A 621 -28.37 28.65 -25.75
CA SER A 621 -27.63 29.51 -26.67
C SER A 621 -26.15 29.57 -26.31
N ARG A 622 -25.82 29.72 -25.02
CA ARG A 622 -24.42 29.77 -24.54
C ARG A 622 -23.69 28.46 -24.74
N PHE A 623 -24.35 27.33 -24.49
CA PHE A 623 -23.75 26.01 -24.70
C PHE A 623 -23.44 25.79 -26.19
N LEU A 624 -24.36 26.17 -27.06
CA LEU A 624 -24.18 26.09 -28.51
C LEU A 624 -23.04 27.00 -28.99
N GLU A 625 -23.00 28.26 -28.53
CA GLU A 625 -21.92 29.22 -28.85
C GLU A 625 -20.54 28.71 -28.40
N GLN A 626 -20.44 28.22 -27.16
CA GLN A 626 -19.18 27.70 -26.62
C GLN A 626 -18.74 26.44 -27.37
N MET A 627 -19.67 25.53 -27.67
CA MET A 627 -19.36 24.35 -28.47
C MET A 627 -18.91 24.70 -29.87
N GLU A 628 -19.57 25.65 -30.54
CA GLU A 628 -19.17 26.13 -31.86
C GLU A 628 -17.77 26.75 -31.83
N HIS A 629 -17.50 27.62 -30.86
CA HIS A 629 -16.19 28.25 -30.68
C HIS A 629 -15.07 27.22 -30.45
N ARG A 630 -15.31 26.18 -29.63
CA ARG A 630 -14.30 25.18 -29.27
C ARG A 630 -14.11 24.09 -30.33
N THR A 631 -15.15 23.70 -31.06
CA THR A 631 -15.10 22.54 -31.99
C THR A 631 -14.98 22.95 -33.47
N VAL A 632 -15.66 24.02 -33.88
CA VAL A 632 -15.71 24.46 -35.29
C VAL A 632 -14.60 25.48 -35.56
N GLY A 633 -14.39 26.42 -34.63
CA GLY A 633 -13.42 27.49 -34.76
C GLY A 633 -13.74 28.48 -35.88
N ASN A 634 -12.86 29.45 -36.08
CA ASN A 634 -13.07 30.50 -37.08
C ASN A 634 -13.03 29.95 -38.51
N ARG A 635 -13.88 30.50 -39.38
CA ARG A 635 -13.88 30.17 -40.81
C ARG A 635 -12.50 30.48 -41.41
N PRO A 636 -11.87 29.53 -42.16
CA PRO A 636 -10.61 29.79 -42.84
C PRO A 636 -10.71 30.99 -43.78
N GLN A 637 -9.75 31.93 -43.68
CA GLN A 637 -9.67 33.13 -44.53
C GLN A 637 -8.37 33.14 -45.34
N VAL A 638 -8.47 33.55 -46.61
CA VAL A 638 -7.32 33.70 -47.50
C VAL A 638 -6.45 34.86 -46.98
N GLY A 639 -5.18 34.57 -46.66
CA GLY A 639 -4.17 35.57 -46.26
C GLY A 639 -3.81 35.60 -44.77
N LEU A 640 -4.66 35.08 -43.87
CA LEU A 640 -4.37 35.01 -42.43
C LEU A 640 -3.80 33.66 -41.99
N ASN A 641 -4.31 32.55 -42.55
CA ASN A 641 -3.94 31.18 -42.13
C ASN A 641 -3.19 30.37 -43.20
N PHE A 642 -3.14 30.87 -44.44
CA PHE A 642 -2.44 30.25 -45.56
C PHE A 642 -1.37 31.19 -46.12
N PRO A 643 -0.08 30.96 -45.85
CA PRO A 643 0.99 31.70 -46.49
C PRO A 643 0.95 31.46 -48.01
N ALA A 644 1.16 32.51 -48.81
CA ALA A 644 1.36 32.37 -50.25
C ALA A 644 2.66 31.60 -50.53
N ALA A 645 2.59 30.28 -50.63
CA ALA A 645 3.76 29.43 -50.85
C ALA A 645 4.41 29.78 -52.21
N ARG A 646 5.70 30.14 -52.19
CA ARG A 646 6.50 30.43 -53.39
C ARG A 646 7.84 29.72 -53.33
N VAL A 647 8.33 29.26 -54.48
CA VAL A 647 9.47 28.35 -54.60
C VAL A 647 10.81 29.06 -54.94
N SER A 648 11.01 30.29 -54.46
CA SER A 648 12.18 31.19 -54.68
C SER A 648 12.27 32.00 -55.98
N LYS A 649 13.32 32.85 -56.04
CA LYS A 649 13.74 33.74 -57.15
C LYS A 649 14.46 32.98 -58.29
N CYS A 650 14.08 31.73 -58.58
CA CYS A 650 14.61 31.06 -59.76
C CYS A 650 14.00 31.72 -61.01
N PRO A 651 14.80 32.24 -61.96
CA PRO A 651 14.25 32.96 -63.13
C PRO A 651 13.76 32.01 -64.23
N CYS A 652 13.67 30.70 -63.98
CA CYS A 652 13.21 29.77 -65.02
C CYS A 652 11.68 29.85 -65.19
N PRO A 653 11.17 29.78 -66.43
CA PRO A 653 9.75 29.90 -66.71
C PRO A 653 8.88 28.91 -65.93
N GLU A 654 9.37 27.69 -65.72
CA GLU A 654 8.59 26.64 -65.05
C GLU A 654 8.43 26.89 -63.55
N CYS A 655 9.39 27.57 -62.90
CA CYS A 655 9.26 27.99 -61.51
C CYS A 655 8.28 29.15 -61.37
N GLU A 656 8.22 30.05 -62.35
CA GLU A 656 7.23 31.13 -62.38
C GLU A 656 5.81 30.56 -62.58
N ASP A 657 5.63 29.63 -63.52
CA ASP A 657 4.36 28.94 -63.73
C ASP A 657 3.92 28.14 -62.50
N LEU A 658 4.87 27.49 -61.81
CA LEU A 658 4.61 26.81 -60.54
C LEU A 658 4.18 27.79 -59.44
N ASN A 659 4.83 28.96 -59.33
CA ASN A 659 4.44 30.01 -58.39
C ASN A 659 3.03 30.54 -58.71
N CYS A 660 2.69 30.76 -59.98
CA CYS A 660 1.35 31.15 -60.41
C CYS A 660 0.31 30.09 -60.03
N PHE A 661 0.62 28.79 -60.18
CA PHE A 661 -0.24 27.71 -59.71
C PHE A 661 -0.40 27.70 -58.19
N LEU A 662 0.69 27.86 -57.43
CA LEU A 662 0.63 27.86 -55.97
C LEU A 662 -0.23 29.00 -55.42
N LEU A 663 -0.25 30.15 -56.11
CA LEU A 663 -1.09 31.31 -55.78
C LEU A 663 -2.58 31.13 -56.12
N LYS A 664 -2.93 30.24 -57.05
CA LYS A 664 -4.34 29.96 -57.40
C LYS A 664 -5.03 29.12 -56.32
N SER A 665 -6.11 29.62 -55.74
CA SER A 665 -6.86 28.96 -54.66
C SER A 665 -7.82 27.87 -55.16
N ASP A 666 -8.19 27.90 -56.44
CA ASP A 666 -9.12 27.00 -57.13
C ASP A 666 -8.42 25.84 -57.85
N ALA A 667 -7.11 25.94 -58.08
CA ALA A 667 -6.32 24.90 -58.74
C ALA A 667 -5.63 23.98 -57.72
N SER A 668 -6.07 22.71 -57.67
CA SER A 668 -5.50 21.66 -56.79
C SER A 668 -4.40 20.82 -57.47
N VAL A 669 -4.38 20.80 -58.80
CA VAL A 669 -3.45 19.98 -59.61
C VAL A 669 -2.77 20.82 -60.68
N TYR A 670 -1.44 20.71 -60.78
CA TYR A 670 -0.59 21.29 -61.81
C TYR A 670 0.05 20.18 -62.63
N GLN A 671 -0.04 20.26 -63.95
CA GLN A 671 0.49 19.24 -64.86
C GLN A 671 1.34 19.90 -65.95
N ILE A 672 2.58 19.43 -66.11
CA ILE A 672 3.47 19.96 -67.15
C ILE A 672 4.40 18.86 -67.70
N ALA A 673 4.49 18.76 -69.03
CA ALA A 673 5.36 17.81 -69.72
C ALA A 673 6.77 18.40 -69.92
N LEU A 674 7.78 17.82 -69.27
CA LEU A 674 9.14 18.37 -69.25
C LEU A 674 10.20 17.25 -69.28
N PRO A 675 11.42 17.49 -69.81
CA PRO A 675 12.55 16.57 -69.69
C PRO A 675 12.93 16.30 -68.24
N LYS A 676 13.52 15.12 -67.97
CA LYS A 676 13.83 14.63 -66.60
C LYS A 676 14.53 15.68 -65.71
N LYS A 677 15.62 16.29 -66.21
CA LYS A 677 16.38 17.31 -65.47
C LYS A 677 15.54 18.50 -64.99
N ARG A 678 14.54 18.93 -65.76
CA ARG A 678 13.66 20.06 -65.40
C ARG A 678 12.57 19.64 -64.42
N ARG A 679 12.07 18.40 -64.52
CA ARG A 679 11.15 17.84 -63.52
C ARG A 679 11.83 17.71 -62.16
N ASP A 680 13.05 17.17 -62.14
CA ASP A 680 13.86 17.02 -60.93
C ASP A 680 14.18 18.39 -60.30
N HIS A 681 14.37 19.43 -61.12
CA HIS A 681 14.51 20.82 -60.64
C HIS A 681 13.27 21.32 -59.90
N LEU A 682 12.07 21.19 -60.48
CA LEU A 682 10.82 21.63 -59.83
C LEU A 682 10.54 20.86 -58.53
N VAL A 683 10.77 19.55 -58.54
CA VAL A 683 10.66 18.70 -57.35
C VAL A 683 11.66 19.12 -56.27
N GLY A 684 12.91 19.39 -56.67
CA GLY A 684 13.95 19.89 -55.78
C GLY A 684 13.56 21.23 -55.15
N GLN A 685 13.04 22.17 -55.94
CA GLN A 685 12.57 23.47 -55.45
C GLN A 685 11.41 23.30 -54.44
N LEU A 686 10.41 22.47 -54.73
CA LEU A 686 9.32 22.20 -53.78
C LEU A 686 9.84 21.62 -52.44
N ALA A 687 10.83 20.72 -52.50
CA ALA A 687 11.46 20.16 -51.31
C ALA A 687 12.30 21.18 -50.53
N THR A 688 13.09 22.01 -51.22
CA THR A 688 13.92 23.07 -50.62
C THR A 688 13.08 24.06 -49.82
N TRP A 689 11.93 24.46 -50.35
CA TRP A 689 11.04 25.43 -49.69
C TRP A 689 9.97 24.79 -48.80
N ARG A 690 10.05 23.47 -48.58
CA ARG A 690 9.13 22.68 -47.75
C ARG A 690 7.66 22.92 -48.10
N ILE A 691 7.35 23.10 -49.38
CA ILE A 691 5.99 23.38 -49.82
C ILE A 691 5.20 22.06 -49.81
N PRO A 692 4.07 21.96 -49.09
CA PRO A 692 3.34 20.72 -48.89
C PRO A 692 2.56 20.33 -50.16
N CYS A 693 3.28 19.83 -51.16
CA CYS A 693 2.73 19.27 -52.39
C CYS A 693 3.18 17.83 -52.59
N ASN A 694 2.26 16.97 -53.04
CA ASN A 694 2.59 15.67 -53.60
C ASN A 694 3.04 15.87 -55.05
N HIS A 695 3.98 15.05 -55.51
CA HIS A 695 4.37 15.04 -56.92
C HIS A 695 4.49 13.61 -57.42
N ARG A 696 4.11 13.38 -58.66
CA ARG A 696 4.32 12.11 -59.37
C ARG A 696 4.64 12.38 -60.83
N THR A 697 5.49 11.56 -61.42
CA THR A 697 5.75 11.60 -62.86
C THR A 697 4.86 10.55 -63.54
N VAL A 698 4.09 10.97 -64.55
CA VAL A 698 3.27 10.09 -65.39
C VAL A 698 4.06 9.77 -66.65
N GLU A 699 4.42 8.51 -66.83
CA GLU A 699 5.28 8.03 -67.92
C GLU A 699 4.50 7.73 -69.21
N ILE A 700 3.60 8.65 -69.59
CA ILE A 700 2.79 8.56 -70.80
C ILE A 700 3.21 9.67 -71.77
N GLY A 701 3.73 9.29 -72.93
CA GLY A 701 4.28 10.22 -73.94
C GLY A 701 5.70 10.70 -73.60
N ARG A 702 6.46 11.16 -74.61
CA ARG A 702 7.79 11.78 -74.43
C ARG A 702 7.72 13.24 -74.87
N PRO A 703 8.11 14.21 -74.01
CA PRO A 703 8.60 14.08 -72.63
C PRO A 703 7.50 13.70 -71.60
N HIS A 704 7.86 12.98 -70.52
CA HIS A 704 6.91 12.57 -69.45
C HIS A 704 6.34 13.78 -68.68
N THR A 705 5.14 13.64 -68.14
CA THR A 705 4.41 14.71 -67.42
C THR A 705 4.67 14.68 -65.92
N LEU A 706 5.08 15.81 -65.33
CA LEU A 706 5.11 16.01 -63.88
C LEU A 706 3.73 16.47 -63.42
N VAL A 707 3.12 15.74 -62.50
CA VAL A 707 1.87 16.10 -61.84
C VAL A 707 2.18 16.50 -60.41
N ILE A 708 1.91 17.75 -60.05
CA ILE A 708 2.05 18.30 -58.69
C ILE A 708 0.65 18.55 -58.14
N THR A 709 0.37 18.06 -56.94
CA THR A 709 -0.93 18.19 -56.25
C THR A 709 -0.71 18.81 -54.88
N LYS A 710 -1.44 19.87 -54.54
CA LYS A 710 -1.35 20.49 -53.19
C LYS A 710 -1.86 19.48 -52.14
N LYS A 711 -1.15 19.30 -51.00
CA LYS A 711 -1.55 18.32 -49.96
C LYS A 711 -2.79 18.75 -49.16
N HIS A 712 -2.93 20.05 -48.88
CA HIS A 712 -4.09 20.65 -48.21
C HIS A 712 -4.39 21.98 -48.89
N GLY A 713 -5.48 22.05 -49.65
CA GLY A 713 -5.96 23.30 -50.24
C GLY A 713 -6.77 24.11 -49.24
N PHE A 714 -6.83 25.43 -49.43
CA PHE A 714 -7.80 26.31 -48.74
C PHE A 714 -9.24 25.76 -48.82
N MET A 715 -9.60 25.17 -49.97
CA MET A 715 -10.91 24.55 -50.17
C MET A 715 -11.12 23.28 -49.33
N ASP A 716 -10.06 22.53 -49.02
CA ASP A 716 -10.15 21.34 -48.16
C ASP A 716 -10.39 21.75 -46.70
N GLU A 717 -9.69 22.79 -46.20
CA GLU A 717 -9.94 23.34 -44.87
C GLU A 717 -11.33 23.99 -44.75
N VAL A 718 -11.80 24.68 -45.79
CA VAL A 718 -13.17 25.22 -45.83
C VAL A 718 -14.21 24.09 -45.85
N ALA A 719 -13.95 23.01 -46.60
CA ALA A 719 -14.83 21.84 -46.63
C ALA A 719 -14.86 21.11 -45.27
N GLU A 720 -13.71 20.98 -44.61
CA GLU A 720 -13.60 20.39 -43.28
C GLU A 720 -14.25 21.27 -42.20
N TRP A 721 -14.09 22.59 -42.26
CA TRP A 721 -14.80 23.54 -41.42
C TRP A 721 -16.33 23.42 -41.61
N LYS A 722 -16.81 23.38 -42.86
CA LYS A 722 -18.23 23.15 -43.15
C LYS A 722 -18.71 21.80 -42.61
N ARG A 723 -17.90 20.75 -42.71
CA ARG A 723 -18.21 19.40 -42.20
C ARG A 723 -18.36 19.40 -40.67
N ARG A 724 -17.38 19.97 -39.94
CA ARG A 724 -17.42 20.12 -38.48
C ARG A 724 -18.67 20.87 -38.01
N ARG A 725 -18.95 21.99 -38.69
CA ARG A 725 -20.12 22.83 -38.41
C ARG A 725 -21.45 22.13 -38.67
N HIS A 726 -21.59 21.46 -39.81
CA HIS A 726 -22.78 20.67 -40.14
C HIS A 726 -23.01 19.56 -39.10
N GLN A 727 -21.97 18.87 -38.66
CA GLN A 727 -22.09 17.78 -37.68
C GLN A 727 -22.52 18.27 -36.30
N LEU A 728 -21.95 19.39 -35.82
CA LEU A 728 -22.36 20.00 -34.56
C LEU A 728 -23.87 20.29 -34.56
N TYR A 729 -24.35 21.04 -35.56
CA TYR A 729 -25.76 21.41 -35.63
C TYR A 729 -26.68 20.24 -35.93
N SER A 730 -26.23 19.24 -36.71
CA SER A 730 -26.99 18.01 -36.95
C SER A 730 -27.18 17.22 -35.67
N CYS A 731 -26.11 17.05 -34.88
CA CYS A 731 -26.18 16.36 -33.59
C CYS A 731 -27.10 17.10 -32.59
N PHE A 732 -26.94 18.42 -32.51
CA PHE A 732 -27.77 19.28 -31.67
C PHE A 732 -29.25 19.22 -32.07
N SER A 733 -29.52 19.22 -33.38
CA SER A 733 -30.88 19.13 -33.92
C SER A 733 -31.50 17.75 -33.74
N GLU A 734 -30.74 16.66 -33.84
CA GLU A 734 -31.23 15.30 -33.60
C GLU A 734 -31.77 15.13 -32.16
N HIS A 735 -31.07 15.68 -31.16
CA HIS A 735 -31.43 15.50 -29.75
C HIS A 735 -32.54 16.46 -29.27
N LEU A 736 -32.59 17.70 -29.79
CA LEU A 736 -33.50 18.74 -29.30
C LEU A 736 -34.57 19.19 -30.32
N HIS A 737 -34.75 18.48 -31.44
CA HIS A 737 -35.59 18.89 -32.58
C HIS A 737 -36.93 19.55 -32.19
N HIS A 738 -37.67 18.90 -31.29
CA HIS A 738 -39.01 19.33 -30.86
C HIS A 738 -39.02 20.62 -30.03
N TYR A 739 -37.87 21.00 -29.44
CA TYR A 739 -37.74 22.10 -28.49
C TYR A 739 -36.99 23.31 -29.07
N LEU A 740 -36.29 23.14 -30.20
CA LEU A 740 -35.42 24.18 -30.77
C LEU A 740 -36.14 25.51 -31.03
N HIS A 741 -37.40 25.47 -31.48
CA HIS A 741 -38.19 26.67 -31.78
C HIS A 741 -38.58 27.47 -30.52
N ILE A 742 -38.49 26.86 -29.33
CA ILE A 742 -38.78 27.48 -28.02
C ILE A 742 -37.48 27.94 -27.36
N LEU A 743 -36.41 27.17 -27.52
CA LEU A 743 -35.14 27.38 -26.81
C LEU A 743 -34.17 28.34 -27.51
N LEU A 744 -34.30 28.52 -28.82
CA LEU A 744 -33.44 29.42 -29.58
C LEU A 744 -34.20 30.66 -30.07
N ALA A 745 -33.50 31.79 -30.14
CA ALA A 745 -34.01 32.96 -30.82
C ALA A 745 -34.31 32.65 -32.31
N PRO A 746 -35.32 33.28 -32.93
CA PRO A 746 -35.74 32.97 -34.30
C PRO A 746 -34.61 32.98 -35.33
N ASP A 747 -33.67 33.92 -35.20
CA ASP A 747 -32.53 34.06 -36.12
C ASP A 747 -31.57 32.88 -36.01
N ILE A 748 -31.25 32.44 -34.78
CA ILE A 748 -30.36 31.30 -34.52
C ILE A 748 -31.05 30.00 -34.92
N TYR A 749 -32.35 29.86 -34.63
CA TYR A 749 -33.13 28.69 -35.05
C TYR A 749 -33.15 28.53 -36.58
N ASN A 750 -33.44 29.61 -37.31
CA ASN A 750 -33.41 29.60 -38.77
C ASN A 750 -32.00 29.29 -39.30
N HIS A 751 -30.97 29.81 -38.65
CA HIS A 751 -29.58 29.55 -38.99
C HIS A 751 -29.20 28.08 -38.87
N VAL A 752 -29.52 27.44 -37.73
CA VAL A 752 -29.31 26.00 -37.48
C VAL A 752 -30.07 25.18 -38.52
N ARG A 753 -31.35 25.53 -38.77
CA ARG A 753 -32.21 24.84 -39.74
C ARG A 753 -31.64 24.88 -41.16
N CYS A 754 -31.12 26.03 -41.59
CA CYS A 754 -30.51 26.20 -42.91
C CYS A 754 -29.20 25.41 -43.10
N ILE A 755 -28.52 25.04 -42.01
CA ILE A 755 -27.26 24.28 -42.09
C ILE A 755 -27.52 22.77 -42.08
N VAL A 756 -28.56 22.31 -41.37
CA VAL A 756 -28.86 20.87 -41.19
C VAL A 756 -29.75 20.30 -42.28
N LEU A 757 -30.65 21.11 -42.85
CA LEU A 757 -31.43 20.69 -44.01
C LEU A 757 -30.52 20.70 -45.26
N PRO A 758 -30.59 19.67 -46.12
CA PRO A 758 -29.91 19.72 -47.40
C PRO A 758 -30.46 20.89 -48.24
N PRO A 759 -29.63 21.53 -49.08
CA PRO A 759 -30.10 22.54 -50.03
C PRO A 759 -31.12 21.98 -51.02
#